data_AF-A0A975CXR9-F1
#
_entry.id   AF-A0A975CXR9-F1
#
_cell.length_a   1.000
_cell.length_b   1.000
_cell.length_c   1.000
_cell.angle_alpha   90.00
_cell.angle_beta   90.00
_cell.angle_gamma   90.00
#
_symmetry.space_group_name_H-M   'P 1'
#
loop_
_entity.id
_entity.type
_entity.pdbx_description
1 polymer ?
#
loop_
_entity_poly.entity_id
_entity_poly.type
_entity_poly.pdbx_seq_one_letter_code
_entity_poly.pdbx_strand_id
1 'polypeptide(L)'
;MEITITAGDGEQTYNGNALTNTEVTVTSGELLEGDELVATATGSATNVADTAEGNNPIAAGYKIMHGDTDVTENYVITAEAGTLTINPVEIELTADSATKEYDGTALTKNTYKITKGAFVGEEGLASVTVEGSQTVVGKSANTITGHTLKENTEAENYTIAYKQGELEVTKASVEITITAGDGEQTYNGNALTNTEVTVTSGELLEGDELVATATGSATNVADTAEGNNPIAAGYKIMHGDTDVTENYVITTEAGTLTINPVEIELTADSATKEYDGTALTKNTYKITKGAFVGEEGLASVTVEGDQTVVGKSANTITGHTLKENTEAENYTIAYKQGELEVTKASVEITITAGDGEQTYNGNALTNTEVTVTSGELLEGDELVATATGSATNVADTAEGNNPIAAGYKIMHGDTDVTENYVITTEAGTLTINPVEIELTADSATKEYDGTALTKNTYKITKGAFVGEEGLASVTVEGSQTVVGKSANTITGHTLKENTEAENYTIAYKQGELEVTKASVEITITAGDGEQTYNGNALTNTEVTVTSGELLEGDELVATATGSATNVADTAEGNNPIAAGYKIMHGDTDVTENYVITTEAGTLTINPVEIELTADSATKEYDGTALTKNTYKITKGAFVGEEGLASVTVEGNQTVVGKSANTITGHTLKENTEAENYTIAYKQGELEVTKASVEITITAGDGEQTYNGNALTNTE
;
A
#
# COMPACT_ATOMS: atom_id res chain seq x y z
N MET A 1 -82.71 162.37 12.40
CA MET A 1 -83.19 160.98 12.21
C MET A 1 -82.27 160.03 12.93
N GLU A 2 -82.76 158.90 13.45
CA GLU A 2 -81.89 157.87 14.02
C GLU A 2 -81.40 156.95 12.90
N ILE A 3 -80.09 156.71 12.84
CA ILE A 3 -79.48 155.72 11.94
C ILE A 3 -78.46 154.86 12.69
N THR A 4 -78.19 153.66 12.19
CA THR A 4 -77.07 152.81 12.60
C THR A 4 -76.11 152.64 11.44
N ILE A 5 -74.83 152.77 11.74
CA ILE A 5 -73.75 152.46 10.82
C ILE A 5 -72.97 151.24 11.34
N THR A 6 -72.68 150.28 10.47
CA THR A 6 -71.95 149.05 10.83
C THR A 6 -70.72 148.88 9.94
N ALA A 7 -69.60 148.53 10.55
CA ALA A 7 -68.38 148.15 9.85
C ALA A 7 -68.51 146.74 9.25
N GLY A 8 -67.96 146.53 8.06
CA GLY A 8 -68.02 145.23 7.39
C GLY A 8 -67.20 144.14 8.10
N ASP A 9 -67.69 142.91 8.01
CA ASP A 9 -66.97 141.70 8.43
C ASP A 9 -65.92 141.28 7.38
N GLY A 10 -64.98 140.43 7.76
CA GLY A 10 -63.99 139.87 6.85
C GLY A 10 -63.51 138.49 7.31
N GLU A 11 -63.11 137.64 6.38
CA GLU A 11 -62.59 136.31 6.70
C GLU A 11 -61.45 135.93 5.75
N GLN A 12 -60.35 135.39 6.29
CA GLN A 12 -59.28 134.78 5.50
C GLN A 12 -58.63 133.61 6.25
N THR A 13 -57.98 132.69 5.53
CA THR A 13 -57.04 131.77 6.15
C THR A 13 -55.74 132.50 6.48
N TYR A 14 -55.11 132.15 7.60
CA TYR A 14 -53.85 132.72 8.03
C TYR A 14 -52.81 132.68 6.90
N ASN A 15 -52.33 133.87 6.53
CA ASN A 15 -51.37 134.07 5.45
C ASN A 15 -50.25 135.04 5.85
N GLY A 16 -50.16 135.38 7.14
CA GLY A 16 -49.18 136.32 7.70
C GLY A 16 -49.42 137.80 7.41
N ASN A 17 -50.46 138.16 6.64
CA ASN A 17 -50.83 139.54 6.35
C ASN A 17 -52.05 139.97 7.15
N ALA A 18 -52.08 141.23 7.55
CA ALA A 18 -53.23 141.85 8.19
C ALA A 18 -54.48 141.81 7.28
N LEU A 19 -55.55 141.21 7.77
CA LEU A 19 -56.90 141.35 7.23
C LEU A 19 -57.48 142.67 7.75
N THR A 20 -57.98 143.50 6.85
CA THR A 20 -58.72 144.73 7.17
C THR A 20 -59.96 144.79 6.30
N ASN A 21 -61.09 145.24 6.84
CA ASN A 21 -62.24 145.66 6.03
C ASN A 21 -62.60 147.10 6.41
N THR A 22 -62.36 148.05 5.53
CA THR A 22 -62.54 149.48 5.82
C THR A 22 -63.96 149.99 5.57
N GLU A 23 -64.84 149.15 5.00
CA GLU A 23 -66.18 149.53 4.59
C GLU A 23 -67.10 149.77 5.79
N VAL A 24 -67.87 150.87 5.74
CA VAL A 24 -68.91 151.20 6.72
C VAL A 24 -70.16 151.58 5.97
N THR A 25 -71.28 150.96 6.33
CA THR A 25 -72.56 151.16 5.66
C THR A 25 -73.62 151.58 6.66
N VAL A 26 -74.65 152.31 6.21
CA VAL A 26 -75.85 152.53 7.01
C VAL A 26 -76.67 151.25 6.96
N THR A 27 -76.80 150.59 8.11
CA THR A 27 -77.48 149.29 8.25
C THR A 27 -78.88 149.41 8.83
N SER A 28 -79.21 150.55 9.45
CA SER A 28 -80.55 150.84 9.96
C SER A 28 -80.86 152.33 9.87
N GLY A 29 -82.12 152.67 9.58
CA GLY A 29 -82.54 154.03 9.19
C GLY A 29 -82.15 154.37 7.75
N GLU A 30 -82.53 155.56 7.28
CA GLU A 30 -82.21 156.05 5.93
C GLU A 30 -81.63 157.47 6.02
N LEU A 31 -80.63 157.74 5.18
CA LEU A 31 -80.16 159.09 4.94
C LEU A 31 -81.19 159.84 4.09
N LEU A 32 -81.42 161.12 4.41
CA LEU A 32 -82.25 161.98 3.60
C LEU A 32 -81.65 162.17 2.19
N GLU A 33 -82.51 162.42 1.21
CA GLU A 33 -82.08 162.57 -0.18
C GLU A 33 -81.05 163.70 -0.32
N GLY A 34 -79.86 163.35 -0.82
CA GLY A 34 -78.70 164.24 -0.94
C GLY A 34 -77.66 164.13 0.19
N ASP A 35 -77.91 163.34 1.22
CA ASP A 35 -76.98 163.08 2.32
C ASP A 35 -76.14 161.81 2.08
N GLU A 36 -74.82 161.88 2.30
CA GLU A 36 -73.89 160.75 2.14
C GLU A 36 -73.12 160.47 3.43
N LEU A 37 -72.97 159.18 3.78
CA LEU A 37 -72.13 158.74 4.89
C LEU A 37 -70.66 158.75 4.48
N VAL A 38 -69.85 159.47 5.26
CA VAL A 38 -68.39 159.41 5.21
C VAL A 38 -67.90 158.76 6.50
N ALA A 39 -67.68 157.45 6.47
CA ALA A 39 -67.19 156.64 7.58
C ALA A 39 -66.25 155.54 7.08
N THR A 40 -65.32 155.10 7.93
CA THR A 40 -64.42 153.99 7.62
C THR A 40 -64.15 153.16 8.87
N ALA A 41 -63.96 151.86 8.71
CA ALA A 41 -63.58 150.95 9.78
C ALA A 41 -62.06 150.79 9.84
N THR A 42 -61.54 150.50 11.04
CA THR A 42 -60.09 150.61 11.34
C THR A 42 -59.49 149.36 11.97
N GLY A 43 -60.29 148.31 12.17
CA GLY A 43 -59.78 147.06 12.71
C GLY A 43 -58.82 146.37 11.77
N SER A 44 -57.99 145.53 12.37
CA SER A 44 -57.02 144.70 11.68
C SER A 44 -56.84 143.41 12.48
N ALA A 45 -56.93 142.27 11.81
CA ALA A 45 -56.62 140.96 12.39
C ALA A 45 -55.51 140.31 11.56
N THR A 46 -54.40 139.92 12.16
CA THR A 46 -53.25 139.32 11.45
C THR A 46 -53.12 137.84 11.76
N ASN A 47 -53.40 137.44 12.99
CA ASN A 47 -53.32 136.05 13.46
C ASN A 47 -54.70 135.50 13.85
N VAL A 48 -54.81 134.18 13.98
CA VAL A 48 -56.03 133.51 14.46
C VAL A 48 -56.46 134.07 15.81
N ALA A 49 -55.52 134.32 16.71
CA ALA A 49 -55.76 134.93 18.02
C ALA A 49 -56.39 136.35 17.97
N ASP A 50 -56.19 137.09 16.87
CA ASP A 50 -56.78 138.43 16.71
C ASP A 50 -58.27 138.36 16.34
N THR A 51 -58.78 137.16 16.00
CA THR A 51 -60.19 136.93 15.69
C THR A 51 -61.04 137.16 16.93
N ALA A 52 -61.82 138.23 16.92
CA ALA A 52 -62.77 138.52 17.98
C ALA A 52 -63.96 139.30 17.42
N GLU A 53 -65.14 139.03 17.98
CA GLU A 53 -66.37 139.75 17.63
C GLU A 53 -66.20 141.25 17.91
N GLY A 54 -66.50 142.08 16.91
CA GLY A 54 -66.34 143.53 17.01
C GLY A 54 -64.89 144.05 16.93
N ASN A 55 -63.91 143.24 16.52
CA ASN A 55 -62.51 143.68 16.33
C ASN A 55 -62.31 144.66 15.16
N ASN A 56 -63.39 145.00 14.42
CA ASN A 56 -63.40 146.02 13.38
C ASN A 56 -64.26 147.24 13.72
N PRO A 57 -63.79 148.12 14.61
CA PRO A 57 -64.54 149.31 14.97
C PRO A 57 -64.53 150.36 13.87
N ILE A 58 -65.62 151.14 13.81
CA ILE A 58 -65.74 152.34 12.97
C ILE A 58 -64.88 153.47 13.57
N ALA A 59 -64.09 154.14 12.73
CA ALA A 59 -63.28 155.30 13.13
C ALA A 59 -64.16 156.43 13.69
N ALA A 60 -63.71 157.04 14.80
CA ALA A 60 -64.37 158.24 15.34
C ALA A 60 -64.27 159.41 14.35
N GLY A 61 -65.33 160.24 14.29
CA GLY A 61 -65.42 161.36 13.35
C GLY A 61 -66.10 161.02 12.02
N TYR A 62 -66.89 159.95 11.97
CA TYR A 62 -67.84 159.70 10.89
C TYR A 62 -68.76 160.90 10.71
N LYS A 63 -69.06 161.23 9.45
CA LYS A 63 -69.87 162.39 9.08
C LYS A 63 -70.99 161.98 8.15
N ILE A 64 -72.08 162.73 8.18
CA ILE A 64 -73.09 162.74 7.14
C ILE A 64 -73.01 164.10 6.47
N MET A 65 -72.76 164.10 5.17
CA MET A 65 -72.51 165.30 4.39
C MET A 65 -73.68 165.53 3.42
N HIS A 66 -74.27 166.72 3.41
CA HIS A 66 -75.19 167.17 2.37
C HIS A 66 -74.43 168.11 1.43
N GLY A 67 -73.92 167.58 0.32
CA GLY A 67 -72.89 168.27 -0.47
C GLY A 67 -71.66 168.59 0.39
N ASP A 68 -71.25 169.86 0.44
CA ASP A 68 -70.09 170.30 1.24
C ASP A 68 -70.42 170.63 2.72
N THR A 69 -71.69 170.47 3.14
CA THR A 69 -72.13 170.83 4.49
C THR A 69 -72.20 169.60 5.39
N ASP A 70 -71.53 169.66 6.54
CA ASP A 70 -71.63 168.64 7.58
C ASP A 70 -73.00 168.75 8.27
N VAL A 71 -73.86 167.76 8.02
CA VAL A 71 -75.22 167.67 8.58
C VAL A 71 -75.33 166.57 9.64
N THR A 72 -74.19 166.06 10.13
CA THR A 72 -74.14 164.95 11.09
C THR A 72 -74.97 165.23 12.35
N GLU A 73 -75.01 166.47 12.84
CA GLU A 73 -75.81 166.86 14.01
C GLU A 73 -77.32 166.65 13.83
N ASN A 74 -77.81 166.52 12.59
CA ASN A 74 -79.21 166.19 12.29
C ASN A 74 -79.54 164.70 12.47
N TYR A 75 -78.52 163.87 12.71
CA TYR A 75 -78.65 162.43 12.90
C TYR A 75 -78.19 161.99 14.28
N VAL A 76 -78.97 161.10 14.88
CA VAL A 76 -78.54 160.33 16.05
C VAL A 76 -77.97 159.03 15.51
N ILE A 77 -76.64 158.86 15.59
CA ILE A 77 -75.93 157.75 14.94
C ILE A 77 -75.47 156.75 15.99
N THR A 78 -75.87 155.49 15.81
CA THR A 78 -75.31 154.34 16.54
C THR A 78 -74.25 153.66 15.68
N ALA A 79 -73.08 153.35 16.23
CA ALA A 79 -71.99 152.71 15.50
C ALA A 79 -71.76 151.28 16.02
N GLU A 80 -71.80 150.29 15.11
CA GLU A 80 -71.54 148.89 15.40
C GLU A 80 -70.26 148.41 14.69
N ALA A 81 -69.44 147.66 15.42
CA ALA A 81 -68.19 147.11 14.89
C ALA A 81 -68.44 145.80 14.14
N GLY A 82 -67.69 145.56 13.06
CA GLY A 82 -67.65 144.29 12.35
C GLY A 82 -66.65 143.31 12.97
N THR A 83 -66.60 142.10 12.43
CA THR A 83 -65.76 141.00 12.87
C THR A 83 -64.83 140.54 11.75
N LEU A 84 -63.53 140.50 12.04
CA LEU A 84 -62.48 139.96 11.17
C LEU A 84 -62.03 138.62 11.72
N THR A 85 -62.17 137.57 10.91
CA THR A 85 -61.86 136.18 11.26
C THR A 85 -60.66 135.66 10.48
N ILE A 86 -59.68 135.13 11.20
CA ILE A 86 -58.54 134.42 10.63
C ILE A 86 -58.68 132.93 10.96
N ASN A 87 -58.76 132.07 9.94
CA ASN A 87 -58.79 130.62 10.09
C ASN A 87 -57.38 130.01 10.09
N PRO A 88 -57.10 128.98 10.90
CA PRO A 88 -55.79 128.31 10.91
C PRO A 88 -55.49 127.56 9.60
N VAL A 89 -54.21 127.40 9.27
CA VAL A 89 -53.73 126.57 8.15
C VAL A 89 -53.65 125.11 8.59
N GLU A 90 -54.22 124.20 7.80
CA GLU A 90 -54.07 122.76 8.02
C GLU A 90 -52.70 122.25 7.52
N ILE A 91 -51.94 121.59 8.39
CA ILE A 91 -50.66 120.94 8.08
C ILE A 91 -50.76 119.44 8.39
N GLU A 92 -50.32 118.58 7.48
CA GLU A 92 -50.20 117.13 7.74
C GLU A 92 -48.75 116.68 7.67
N LEU A 93 -48.29 116.00 8.71
CA LEU A 93 -46.97 115.37 8.79
C LEU A 93 -47.13 113.86 8.61
N THR A 94 -46.38 113.27 7.67
CA THR A 94 -46.34 111.83 7.45
C THR A 94 -44.95 111.28 7.80
N ALA A 95 -44.89 110.28 8.67
CA ALA A 95 -43.66 109.53 8.95
C ALA A 95 -43.26 108.70 7.71
N ASP A 96 -41.97 108.66 7.38
CA ASP A 96 -41.49 107.90 6.23
C ASP A 96 -41.60 106.38 6.47
N SER A 97 -41.90 105.63 5.40
CA SER A 97 -41.84 104.16 5.40
C SER A 97 -40.43 103.66 5.04
N ALA A 98 -40.09 102.43 5.45
CA ALA A 98 -38.85 101.77 5.06
C ALA A 98 -39.04 100.25 4.96
N THR A 99 -38.18 99.58 4.17
CA THR A 99 -38.17 98.13 4.03
C THR A 99 -36.73 97.62 3.98
N LYS A 100 -36.46 96.47 4.60
CA LYS A 100 -35.19 95.73 4.46
C LYS A 100 -35.36 94.22 4.64
N GLU A 101 -34.37 93.45 4.25
CA GLU A 101 -34.28 92.02 4.60
C GLU A 101 -33.88 91.85 6.07
N TYR A 102 -34.24 90.70 6.65
CA TYR A 102 -33.80 90.33 8.00
C TYR A 102 -32.28 90.19 8.05
N ASP A 103 -31.65 91.02 8.88
CA ASP A 103 -30.20 91.09 9.08
C ASP A 103 -29.81 91.01 10.57
N GLY A 104 -30.76 90.62 11.44
CA GLY A 104 -30.59 90.57 12.90
C GLY A 104 -30.70 91.93 13.61
N THR A 105 -30.84 93.05 12.89
CA THR A 105 -30.91 94.40 13.48
C THR A 105 -32.26 95.07 13.27
N ALA A 106 -32.66 95.96 14.19
CA ALA A 106 -33.93 96.69 14.07
C ALA A 106 -33.95 97.66 12.88
N LEU A 107 -34.98 97.59 12.04
CA LEU A 107 -35.31 98.62 11.07
C LEU A 107 -35.97 99.80 11.80
N THR A 108 -35.40 101.00 11.66
CA THR A 108 -35.99 102.26 12.15
C THR A 108 -35.89 103.33 11.06
N LYS A 109 -36.82 104.29 11.05
CA LYS A 109 -36.81 105.40 10.08
C LYS A 109 -37.30 106.70 10.70
N ASN A 110 -36.37 107.46 11.30
CA ASN A 110 -36.70 108.63 12.10
C ASN A 110 -36.87 109.93 11.25
N THR A 111 -37.50 109.82 10.08
CA THR A 111 -37.69 110.94 9.15
C THR A 111 -39.17 111.13 8.81
N TYR A 112 -39.54 112.35 8.43
CA TYR A 112 -40.92 112.73 8.12
C TYR A 112 -40.97 113.68 6.92
N LYS A 113 -42.16 113.86 6.36
CA LYS A 113 -42.46 114.84 5.31
C LYS A 113 -43.74 115.59 5.64
N ILE A 114 -43.82 116.86 5.23
CA ILE A 114 -45.09 117.60 5.19
C ILE A 114 -45.83 117.13 3.93
N THR A 115 -46.97 116.48 4.09
CA THR A 115 -47.75 115.91 2.99
C THR A 115 -48.95 116.77 2.60
N LYS A 116 -49.37 117.69 3.47
CA LYS A 116 -50.44 118.67 3.21
C LYS A 116 -50.11 120.00 3.88
N GLY A 117 -50.43 121.10 3.19
CA GLY A 117 -50.24 122.47 3.67
C GLY A 117 -48.79 122.95 3.63
N ALA A 118 -48.57 124.21 4.02
CA ALA A 118 -47.26 124.81 4.17
C ALA A 118 -47.30 125.91 5.25
N PHE A 119 -46.20 126.08 5.98
CA PHE A 119 -46.06 127.20 6.91
C PHE A 119 -45.86 128.51 6.14
N VAL A 120 -46.33 129.60 6.72
CA VAL A 120 -46.22 130.94 6.15
C VAL A 120 -44.81 131.49 6.40
N GLY A 121 -44.13 131.96 5.35
CA GLY A 121 -42.82 132.60 5.48
C GLY A 121 -41.74 131.70 6.11
N GLU A 122 -41.09 132.18 7.16
CA GLU A 122 -40.02 131.46 7.88
C GLU A 122 -40.52 130.63 9.08
N GLU A 123 -41.83 130.56 9.27
CA GLU A 123 -42.48 129.74 10.30
C GLU A 123 -42.25 128.24 10.05
N GLY A 124 -42.58 127.40 11.04
CA GLY A 124 -42.55 125.96 10.88
C GLY A 124 -42.17 125.19 12.12
N LEU A 125 -41.64 123.98 11.87
CA LEU A 125 -41.28 123.02 12.89
C LEU A 125 -39.82 123.23 13.31
N ALA A 126 -39.57 123.22 14.61
CA ALA A 126 -38.23 123.15 15.18
C ALA A 126 -37.75 121.69 15.28
N SER A 127 -38.66 120.77 15.59
CA SER A 127 -38.39 119.34 15.58
C SER A 127 -39.66 118.51 15.37
N VAL A 128 -39.47 117.27 14.89
CA VAL A 128 -40.50 116.23 14.85
C VAL A 128 -39.87 114.94 15.33
N THR A 129 -40.58 114.25 16.22
CA THR A 129 -40.16 112.94 16.74
C THR A 129 -40.93 111.86 16.02
N VAL A 130 -40.20 110.94 15.38
CA VAL A 130 -40.73 109.76 14.70
C VAL A 130 -40.20 108.52 15.40
N GLU A 131 -41.11 107.64 15.83
CA GLU A 131 -40.80 106.40 16.54
C GLU A 131 -41.47 105.21 15.84
N GLY A 132 -40.68 104.17 15.62
CA GLY A 132 -41.10 102.90 15.02
C GLY A 132 -39.91 101.97 14.93
N SER A 133 -40.16 100.67 15.12
CA SER A 133 -39.13 99.64 15.01
C SER A 133 -39.73 98.32 14.50
N GLN A 134 -39.02 97.63 13.62
CA GLN A 134 -39.34 96.25 13.21
C GLN A 134 -38.03 95.47 13.09
N THR A 135 -37.90 94.35 13.82
CA THR A 135 -36.66 93.55 13.78
C THR A 135 -36.87 92.23 13.05
N VAL A 136 -37.93 91.49 13.38
CA VAL A 136 -38.27 90.20 12.73
C VAL A 136 -39.14 90.43 11.51
N VAL A 137 -39.32 89.41 10.68
CA VAL A 137 -40.18 89.48 9.50
C VAL A 137 -41.59 89.92 9.86
N GLY A 138 -42.13 90.86 9.08
CA GLY A 138 -43.44 91.44 9.30
C GLY A 138 -43.47 92.94 9.06
N LYS A 139 -44.59 93.56 9.43
CA LYS A 139 -44.84 94.99 9.26
C LYS A 139 -45.19 95.62 10.61
N SER A 140 -44.65 96.80 10.89
CA SER A 140 -45.06 97.66 12.01
C SER A 140 -45.30 99.10 11.56
N ALA A 141 -46.04 99.86 12.37
CA ALA A 141 -46.27 101.27 12.10
C ALA A 141 -45.03 102.11 12.47
N ASN A 142 -44.72 103.10 11.63
CA ASN A 142 -43.79 104.18 11.96
C ASN A 142 -44.58 105.44 12.27
N THR A 143 -44.51 105.94 13.50
CA THR A 143 -45.47 106.93 14.00
C THR A 143 -44.80 108.24 14.38
N ILE A 144 -45.47 109.36 14.12
CA ILE A 144 -45.05 110.66 14.65
C ILE A 144 -45.63 110.79 16.05
N THR A 145 -44.77 110.91 17.06
CA THR A 145 -45.18 110.97 18.48
C THR A 145 -45.25 112.40 19.01
N GLY A 146 -44.58 113.35 18.35
CA GLY A 146 -44.58 114.75 18.76
C GLY A 146 -43.95 115.69 17.74
N HIS A 147 -44.25 116.98 17.90
CA HIS A 147 -43.58 118.07 17.19
C HIS A 147 -43.36 119.25 18.12
N THR A 148 -42.40 120.12 17.77
CA THR A 148 -42.24 121.45 18.36
C THR A 148 -42.24 122.49 17.25
N LEU A 149 -42.91 123.62 17.50
CA LEU A 149 -42.93 124.76 16.59
C LEU A 149 -41.71 125.66 16.83
N LYS A 150 -41.27 126.39 15.81
CA LYS A 150 -40.27 127.44 15.97
C LYS A 150 -40.84 128.57 16.82
N GLU A 151 -39.97 129.33 17.49
CA GLU A 151 -40.37 130.45 18.37
C GLU A 151 -41.21 131.52 17.65
N ASN A 152 -40.99 131.72 16.35
CA ASN A 152 -41.75 132.66 15.52
C ASN A 152 -43.06 132.08 14.95
N THR A 153 -43.47 130.88 15.34
CA THR A 153 -44.67 130.19 14.81
C THR A 153 -45.73 130.06 15.90
N GLU A 154 -46.80 130.83 15.80
CA GLU A 154 -47.89 130.78 16.77
C GLU A 154 -48.75 129.53 16.56
N ALA A 155 -48.99 128.76 17.61
CA ALA A 155 -49.65 127.45 17.49
C ALA A 155 -51.10 127.57 17.00
N GLU A 156 -51.81 128.63 17.41
CA GLU A 156 -53.20 128.87 17.04
C GLU A 156 -53.38 129.12 15.53
N ASN A 157 -52.32 129.49 14.82
CA ASN A 157 -52.35 129.73 13.37
C ASN A 157 -52.34 128.43 12.55
N TYR A 158 -52.13 127.26 13.17
CA TYR A 158 -51.99 125.98 12.47
C TYR A 158 -52.73 124.84 13.16
N THR A 159 -53.39 124.01 12.36
CA THR A 159 -53.92 122.71 12.80
C THR A 159 -53.02 121.61 12.26
N ILE A 160 -52.26 120.93 13.11
CA ILE A 160 -51.29 119.88 12.71
C ILE A 160 -51.88 118.48 12.94
N ALA A 161 -51.93 117.68 11.87
CA ALA A 161 -52.33 116.27 11.90
C ALA A 161 -51.15 115.34 11.57
N TYR A 162 -51.19 114.11 12.10
CA TYR A 162 -50.16 113.09 11.84
C TYR A 162 -50.71 111.92 11.04
N LYS A 163 -49.87 111.39 10.16
CA LYS A 163 -50.10 110.14 9.43
C LYS A 163 -48.90 109.20 9.59
N GLN A 164 -49.17 107.94 9.90
CA GLN A 164 -48.12 106.95 10.10
C GLN A 164 -47.56 106.42 8.77
N GLY A 165 -46.27 106.09 8.76
CA GLY A 165 -45.62 105.25 7.76
C GLY A 165 -45.65 103.76 8.16
N GLU A 166 -44.98 102.92 7.38
CA GLU A 166 -44.87 101.46 7.62
C GLU A 166 -43.40 101.03 7.55
N LEU A 167 -42.97 100.19 8.50
CA LEU A 167 -41.68 99.50 8.48
C LEU A 167 -41.92 98.04 8.14
N GLU A 168 -41.24 97.52 7.12
CA GLU A 168 -41.37 96.13 6.69
C GLU A 168 -40.02 95.41 6.71
N VAL A 169 -39.97 94.26 7.37
CA VAL A 169 -38.82 93.35 7.29
C VAL A 169 -39.24 92.10 6.52
N THR A 170 -38.52 91.78 5.45
CA THR A 170 -38.71 90.55 4.65
C THR A 170 -37.73 89.46 5.09
N LYS A 171 -38.00 88.20 4.73
CA LYS A 171 -37.12 87.07 5.06
C LYS A 171 -35.68 87.31 4.58
N ALA A 172 -34.71 86.71 5.26
CA ALA A 172 -33.35 86.65 4.78
C ALA A 172 -33.31 85.90 3.44
N SER A 173 -32.49 86.38 2.51
CA SER A 173 -32.30 85.77 1.19
C SER A 173 -31.48 84.47 1.23
N VAL A 174 -30.83 84.17 2.35
CA VAL A 174 -30.11 82.91 2.57
C VAL A 174 -31.11 81.76 2.80
N GLU A 175 -31.07 80.76 1.92
CA GLU A 175 -31.75 79.49 2.13
C GLU A 175 -30.87 78.57 2.96
N ILE A 176 -31.46 77.93 3.96
CA ILE A 176 -30.74 77.05 4.89
C ILE A 176 -31.27 75.63 4.77
N THR A 177 -30.36 74.66 4.73
CA THR A 177 -30.70 73.24 4.88
C THR A 177 -30.22 72.75 6.24
N ILE A 178 -31.13 72.12 6.98
CA ILE A 178 -30.80 71.38 8.20
C ILE A 178 -30.93 69.88 7.94
N THR A 179 -29.93 69.11 8.36
CA THR A 179 -29.87 67.66 8.13
C THR A 179 -29.71 66.93 9.46
N ALA A 180 -30.54 65.91 9.68
CA ALA A 180 -30.36 64.98 10.79
C ALA A 180 -29.14 64.09 10.57
N GLY A 181 -28.39 63.80 11.63
CA GLY A 181 -27.18 62.98 11.55
C GLY A 181 -27.47 61.52 11.18
N ASP A 182 -26.53 60.92 10.45
CA ASP A 182 -26.50 59.49 10.15
C ASP A 182 -25.98 58.69 11.34
N GLY A 183 -26.21 57.38 11.35
CA GLY A 183 -25.64 56.48 12.34
C GLY A 183 -25.45 55.08 11.79
N GLU A 184 -24.48 54.34 12.31
CA GLU A 184 -24.23 52.97 11.89
C GLU A 184 -23.83 52.10 13.08
N GLN A 185 -24.39 50.91 13.21
CA GLN A 185 -23.93 49.89 14.15
C GLN A 185 -24.15 48.47 13.61
N THR A 186 -23.37 47.50 14.09
CA THR A 186 -23.71 46.09 13.91
C THR A 186 -24.84 45.71 14.87
N TYR A 187 -25.76 44.86 14.41
CA TYR A 187 -26.88 44.39 15.21
C TYR A 187 -26.43 43.85 16.57
N ASN A 188 -26.99 44.42 17.63
CA ASN A 188 -26.66 44.08 19.02
C ASN A 188 -27.91 43.99 19.93
N GLY A 189 -29.11 44.03 19.34
CA GLY A 189 -30.40 44.00 20.03
C GLY A 189 -30.83 45.32 20.69
N ASN A 190 -30.01 46.39 20.62
CA ASN A 190 -30.36 47.71 21.15
C ASN A 190 -30.66 48.69 20.01
N ALA A 191 -31.59 49.62 20.25
CA ALA A 191 -31.92 50.68 19.30
C ALA A 191 -30.73 51.62 19.08
N LEU A 192 -30.37 51.84 17.82
CA LEU A 192 -29.52 52.94 17.36
C LEU A 192 -30.37 54.21 17.26
N THR A 193 -29.90 55.29 17.84
CA THR A 193 -30.47 56.64 17.66
C THR A 193 -29.34 57.63 17.41
N ASN A 194 -29.60 58.64 16.59
CA ASN A 194 -28.76 59.83 16.48
C ASN A 194 -29.66 61.06 16.53
N THR A 195 -29.57 61.85 17.60
CA THR A 195 -30.43 63.02 17.81
C THR A 195 -29.87 64.30 17.20
N GLU A 196 -28.63 64.28 16.72
CA GLU A 196 -27.94 65.46 16.20
C GLU A 196 -28.59 66.00 14.92
N VAL A 197 -28.72 67.32 14.83
CA VAL A 197 -29.18 68.04 13.63
C VAL A 197 -28.24 69.22 13.42
N THR A 198 -27.74 69.38 12.20
CA THR A 198 -26.79 70.45 11.87
C THR A 198 -27.27 71.24 10.67
N VAL A 199 -26.78 72.48 10.54
CA VAL A 199 -26.91 73.26 9.31
C VAL A 199 -25.86 72.75 8.32
N THR A 200 -26.30 72.16 7.22
CA THR A 200 -25.43 71.54 6.21
C THR A 200 -25.26 72.40 4.96
N SER A 201 -26.17 73.33 4.71
CA SER A 201 -26.09 74.33 3.64
C SER A 201 -26.66 75.66 4.09
N GLY A 202 -26.07 76.76 3.63
CA GLY A 202 -26.33 78.11 4.14
C GLY A 202 -25.63 78.38 5.48
N GLU A 203 -25.82 79.58 6.01
CA GLU A 203 -25.28 79.99 7.31
C GLU A 203 -26.36 80.78 8.07
N LEU A 204 -26.44 80.56 9.39
CA LEU A 204 -27.26 81.36 10.28
C LEU A 204 -26.61 82.74 10.46
N LEU A 205 -27.42 83.78 10.61
CA LEU A 205 -26.92 85.12 10.93
C LEU A 205 -26.29 85.14 12.33
N GLU A 206 -25.38 86.10 12.54
CA GLU A 206 -24.66 86.23 13.80
C GLU A 206 -25.63 86.41 14.99
N GLY A 207 -25.50 85.55 16.00
CA GLY A 207 -26.36 85.52 17.19
C GLY A 207 -27.58 84.61 17.09
N ASP A 208 -27.81 83.97 15.94
CA ASP A 208 -28.89 82.99 15.74
C ASP A 208 -28.37 81.55 15.95
N GLU A 209 -29.10 80.74 16.71
CA GLU A 209 -28.76 79.35 17.01
C GLU A 209 -29.87 78.37 16.61
N LEU A 210 -29.49 77.24 15.99
CA LEU A 210 -30.41 76.15 15.69
C LEU A 210 -30.73 75.35 16.94
N VAL A 211 -32.01 75.17 17.23
CA VAL A 211 -32.55 74.25 18.22
C VAL A 211 -33.40 73.21 17.50
N ALA A 212 -32.81 72.05 17.23
CA ALA A 212 -33.45 70.93 16.53
C ALA A 212 -32.94 69.59 17.08
N THR A 213 -33.75 68.54 16.94
CA THR A 213 -33.38 67.16 17.27
C THR A 213 -33.97 66.21 16.24
N ALA A 214 -33.27 65.13 15.95
CA ALA A 214 -33.81 64.01 15.17
C ALA A 214 -34.47 62.97 16.09
N THR A 215 -35.37 62.15 15.54
CA THR A 215 -36.22 61.23 16.31
C THR A 215 -36.25 59.79 15.78
N GLY A 216 -35.48 59.48 14.75
CA GLY A 216 -35.41 58.12 14.21
C GLY A 216 -34.83 57.13 15.20
N SER A 217 -35.16 55.87 14.97
CA SER A 217 -34.64 54.74 15.74
C SER A 217 -34.64 53.50 14.85
N ALA A 218 -33.53 52.77 14.82
CA ALA A 218 -33.40 51.50 14.12
C ALA A 218 -32.83 50.45 15.06
N THR A 219 -33.46 49.28 15.17
CA THR A 219 -33.01 48.19 16.06
C THR A 219 -32.56 46.97 15.28
N ASN A 220 -33.31 46.59 14.23
CA ASN A 220 -33.03 45.45 13.37
C ASN A 220 -32.46 45.91 12.02
N VAL A 221 -31.82 44.98 11.30
CA VAL A 221 -31.33 45.23 9.93
C VAL A 221 -32.47 45.69 9.01
N ALA A 222 -33.66 45.09 9.15
CA ALA A 222 -34.87 45.46 8.42
C ALA A 222 -35.32 46.92 8.63
N ASP A 223 -34.93 47.56 9.76
CA ASP A 223 -35.26 48.96 10.04
C ASP A 223 -34.36 49.93 9.25
N THR A 224 -33.29 49.44 8.63
CA THR A 224 -32.37 50.23 7.81
C THR A 224 -33.08 50.72 6.55
N ALA A 225 -33.31 52.02 6.48
CA ALA A 225 -33.87 52.67 5.30
C ALA A 225 -33.34 54.10 5.17
N GLU A 226 -33.15 54.56 3.94
CA GLU A 226 -32.78 55.94 3.65
C GLU A 226 -33.82 56.89 4.27
N GLY A 227 -33.35 57.86 5.04
CA GLY A 227 -34.22 58.85 5.69
C GLY A 227 -35.02 58.33 6.89
N ASN A 228 -34.67 57.17 7.47
CA ASN A 228 -35.32 56.66 8.69
C ASN A 228 -35.01 57.48 9.95
N ASN A 229 -34.16 58.52 9.87
CA ASN A 229 -33.91 59.50 10.92
C ASN A 229 -34.48 60.89 10.60
N PRO A 230 -35.80 61.10 10.69
CA PRO A 230 -36.40 62.40 10.44
C PRO A 230 -36.07 63.40 11.55
N ILE A 231 -36.02 64.68 11.18
CA ILE A 231 -35.96 65.81 12.11
C ILE A 231 -37.34 65.96 12.79
N ALA A 232 -37.35 66.16 14.11
CA ALA A 232 -38.56 66.42 14.87
C ALA A 232 -39.31 67.66 14.35
N ALA A 233 -40.63 67.59 14.32
CA ALA A 233 -41.44 68.78 14.09
C ALA A 233 -41.21 69.81 15.22
N GLY A 234 -41.17 71.10 14.84
CA GLY A 234 -40.97 72.19 15.81
C GLY A 234 -39.51 72.57 16.06
N TYR A 235 -38.61 72.30 15.11
CA TYR A 235 -37.29 72.91 15.09
C TYR A 235 -37.40 74.45 15.11
N LYS A 236 -36.41 75.11 15.72
CA LYS A 236 -36.39 76.55 15.89
C LYS A 236 -35.03 77.14 15.55
N ILE A 237 -35.03 78.38 15.08
CA ILE A 237 -33.85 79.24 15.09
C ILE A 237 -34.14 80.32 16.13
N MET A 238 -33.25 80.43 17.12
CA MET A 238 -33.42 81.33 18.26
C MET A 238 -32.38 82.44 18.19
N HIS A 239 -32.82 83.70 18.28
CA HIS A 239 -31.96 84.86 18.53
C HIS A 239 -32.11 85.25 20.00
N GLY A 240 -31.22 84.75 20.86
CA GLY A 240 -31.45 84.75 22.31
C GLY A 240 -32.77 84.02 22.67
N ASP A 241 -33.70 84.70 23.33
CA ASP A 241 -35.00 84.12 23.71
C ASP A 241 -36.10 84.27 22.63
N THR A 242 -35.79 84.91 21.50
CA THR A 242 -36.77 85.19 20.43
C THR A 242 -36.71 84.12 19.35
N ASP A 243 -37.86 83.54 19.01
CA ASP A 243 -38.02 82.61 17.90
C ASP A 243 -38.00 83.39 16.57
N VAL A 244 -36.93 83.22 15.80
CA VAL A 244 -36.68 83.91 14.53
C VAL A 244 -36.78 82.95 13.33
N THR A 245 -37.31 81.74 13.55
CA THR A 245 -37.44 80.69 12.53
C THR A 245 -38.16 81.18 11.27
N GLU A 246 -39.21 82.00 11.43
CA GLU A 246 -39.97 82.54 10.30
C GLU A 246 -39.16 83.49 9.41
N ASN A 247 -38.03 84.01 9.90
CA ASN A 247 -37.16 84.91 9.15
C ASN A 247 -36.31 84.19 8.10
N TYR A 248 -36.27 82.86 8.13
CA TYR A 248 -35.50 82.02 7.22
C TYR A 248 -36.41 81.23 6.26
N VAL A 249 -35.79 80.75 5.18
CA VAL A 249 -36.33 79.69 4.32
C VAL A 249 -35.54 78.43 4.63
N ILE A 250 -36.20 77.42 5.21
CA ILE A 250 -35.55 76.22 5.75
C ILE A 250 -36.01 74.98 4.98
N THR A 251 -35.05 74.20 4.50
CA THR A 251 -35.25 72.85 3.96
C THR A 251 -34.75 71.82 4.98
N THR A 252 -35.48 70.73 5.16
CA THR A 252 -35.10 69.65 6.08
C THR A 252 -34.72 68.40 5.31
N GLU A 253 -33.60 67.77 5.69
CA GLU A 253 -33.18 66.46 5.19
C GLU A 253 -33.08 65.46 6.36
N ALA A 254 -33.63 64.27 6.14
CA ALA A 254 -33.54 63.18 7.12
C ALA A 254 -32.20 62.47 6.99
N GLY A 255 -31.64 62.04 8.13
CA GLY A 255 -30.47 61.18 8.17
C GLY A 255 -30.85 59.70 8.01
N THR A 256 -29.84 58.85 7.95
CA THR A 256 -29.98 57.40 7.78
C THR A 256 -29.28 56.66 8.93
N LEU A 257 -30.03 55.80 9.61
CA LEU A 257 -29.53 54.86 10.62
C LEU A 257 -29.42 53.47 9.98
N THR A 258 -28.21 52.93 9.95
CA THR A 258 -27.88 51.64 9.35
C THR A 258 -27.55 50.61 10.42
N ILE A 259 -28.24 49.49 10.38
CA ILE A 259 -27.95 48.30 11.18
C ILE A 259 -27.35 47.24 10.26
N ASN A 260 -26.09 46.88 10.51
CA ASN A 260 -25.42 45.81 9.76
C ASN A 260 -25.66 44.44 10.41
N PRO A 261 -25.86 43.37 9.64
CA PRO A 261 -26.03 42.02 10.19
C PRO A 261 -24.78 41.52 10.90
N VAL A 262 -24.96 40.63 11.88
CA VAL A 262 -23.85 39.91 12.53
C VAL A 262 -23.40 38.76 11.64
N GLU A 263 -22.10 38.66 11.38
CA GLU A 263 -21.52 37.51 10.69
C GLU A 263 -21.35 36.31 11.64
N ILE A 264 -21.93 35.17 11.28
CA ILE A 264 -21.81 33.89 12.00
C ILE A 264 -21.18 32.84 11.08
N GLU A 265 -20.19 32.08 11.58
CA GLU A 265 -19.64 30.92 10.87
C GLU A 265 -19.91 29.63 11.65
N LEU A 266 -20.55 28.66 11.00
CA LEU A 266 -20.75 27.31 11.52
C LEU A 266 -19.74 26.38 10.85
N THR A 267 -19.00 25.61 11.65
CA THR A 267 -18.06 24.59 11.15
C THR A 267 -18.55 23.21 11.54
N ALA A 268 -18.72 22.32 10.57
CA ALA A 268 -18.95 20.89 10.84
C ALA A 268 -17.71 20.29 11.52
N ASP A 269 -17.92 19.44 12.52
CA ASP A 269 -16.80 18.81 13.21
C ASP A 269 -16.09 17.80 12.30
N SER A 270 -14.80 17.61 12.55
CA SER A 270 -13.99 16.58 11.88
C SER A 270 -13.87 15.35 12.77
N ALA A 271 -13.65 14.18 12.17
CA ALA A 271 -13.45 12.94 12.91
C ALA A 271 -12.48 12.02 12.16
N THR A 272 -11.82 11.15 12.91
CA THR A 272 -10.90 10.15 12.36
C THR A 272 -11.10 8.82 13.07
N LYS A 273 -11.04 7.71 12.33
CA LYS A 273 -10.97 6.35 12.90
C LYS A 273 -10.19 5.40 12.00
N GLU A 274 -9.78 4.26 12.54
CA GLU A 274 -9.27 3.14 11.74
C GLU A 274 -10.41 2.42 11.02
N TYR A 275 -10.11 1.78 9.89
CA TYR A 275 -11.07 0.96 9.16
C TYR A 275 -11.57 -0.20 10.05
N ASP A 276 -12.89 -0.26 10.24
CA ASP A 276 -13.58 -1.24 11.09
C ASP A 276 -14.81 -1.87 10.38
N GLY A 277 -14.94 -1.66 9.06
CA GLY A 277 -16.09 -2.12 8.25
C GLY A 277 -17.35 -1.26 8.36
N THR A 278 -17.37 -0.20 9.19
CA THR A 278 -18.56 0.66 9.37
C THR A 278 -18.29 2.11 8.94
N ALA A 279 -19.34 2.81 8.51
CA ALA A 279 -19.22 4.22 8.11
C ALA A 279 -18.86 5.13 9.29
N LEU A 280 -17.81 5.96 9.13
CA LEU A 280 -17.54 7.09 10.00
C LEU A 280 -18.55 8.20 9.68
N THR A 281 -19.28 8.68 10.69
CA THR A 281 -20.16 9.86 10.58
C THR A 281 -19.93 10.78 11.78
N LYS A 282 -20.13 12.09 11.60
CA LYS A 282 -19.98 13.07 12.69
C LYS A 282 -21.00 14.19 12.57
N ASN A 283 -22.19 13.97 13.13
CA ASN A 283 -23.34 14.87 12.99
C ASN A 283 -23.32 16.03 14.00
N THR A 284 -22.15 16.62 14.24
CA THR A 284 -21.95 17.71 15.21
C THR A 284 -21.26 18.90 14.56
N TYR A 285 -21.44 20.08 15.15
CA TYR A 285 -20.91 21.34 14.64
C TYR A 285 -20.51 22.26 15.79
N LYS A 286 -19.80 23.33 15.46
CA LYS A 286 -19.46 24.43 16.36
C LYS A 286 -19.60 25.78 15.66
N ILE A 287 -19.89 26.82 16.43
CA ILE A 287 -19.81 28.21 15.95
C ILE A 287 -18.33 28.62 16.06
N THR A 288 -17.69 28.91 14.93
CA THR A 288 -16.27 29.27 14.86
C THR A 288 -16.03 30.78 14.77
N LYS A 289 -17.03 31.55 14.36
CA LYS A 289 -16.98 33.01 14.28
C LYS A 289 -18.34 33.60 14.64
N GLY A 290 -18.31 34.70 15.40
CA GLY A 290 -19.50 35.45 15.81
C GLY A 290 -20.28 34.79 16.96
N ALA A 291 -21.35 35.45 17.38
CA ALA A 291 -22.30 34.96 18.38
C ALA A 291 -23.67 35.59 18.16
N PHE A 292 -24.72 34.85 18.50
CA PHE A 292 -26.09 35.39 18.50
C PHE A 292 -26.30 36.33 19.69
N VAL A 293 -27.16 37.32 19.52
CA VAL A 293 -27.49 38.30 20.55
C VAL A 293 -28.47 37.68 21.55
N GLY A 294 -28.16 37.77 22.84
CA GLY A 294 -29.06 37.32 23.91
C GLY A 294 -29.46 35.84 23.80
N GLU A 295 -30.77 35.56 23.73
CA GLU A 295 -31.34 34.21 23.66
C GLU A 295 -31.62 33.73 22.22
N GLU A 296 -31.26 34.52 21.22
CA GLU A 296 -31.38 34.17 19.80
C GLU A 296 -30.49 32.98 19.43
N GLY A 297 -30.63 32.48 18.20
CA GLY A 297 -29.74 31.45 17.66
C GLY A 297 -30.41 30.40 16.82
N LEU A 298 -29.74 29.25 16.75
CA LEU A 298 -30.12 28.11 15.94
C LEU A 298 -31.10 27.21 16.71
N ALA A 299 -32.16 26.76 16.05
CA ALA A 299 -33.04 25.71 16.54
C ALA A 299 -32.51 24.33 16.15
N SER A 300 -31.95 24.19 14.95
CA SER A 300 -31.27 22.98 14.50
C SER A 300 -30.21 23.28 13.44
N VAL A 301 -29.27 22.33 13.28
CA VAL A 301 -28.29 22.29 12.20
C VAL A 301 -28.22 20.86 11.69
N THR A 302 -28.24 20.69 10.38
CA THR A 302 -28.08 19.39 9.72
C THR A 302 -26.66 19.28 9.20
N VAL A 303 -25.95 18.26 9.64
CA VAL A 303 -24.59 17.92 9.21
C VAL A 303 -24.64 16.55 8.53
N GLU A 304 -24.14 16.47 7.31
CA GLU A 304 -24.12 15.27 6.48
C GLU A 304 -22.69 15.01 5.97
N GLY A 305 -22.29 13.75 6.05
CA GLY A 305 -21.00 13.25 5.58
C GLY A 305 -20.74 11.85 6.12
N ASP A 306 -20.18 11.00 5.26
CA ASP A 306 -19.77 9.66 5.62
C ASP A 306 -18.45 9.27 4.93
N GLN A 307 -17.67 8.40 5.59
CA GLN A 307 -16.49 7.76 5.02
C GLN A 307 -16.39 6.33 5.58
N THR A 308 -16.41 5.33 4.71
CA THR A 308 -16.35 3.92 5.15
C THR A 308 -14.98 3.30 4.89
N VAL A 309 -14.43 3.48 3.69
CA VAL A 309 -13.11 2.95 3.29
C VAL A 309 -12.00 3.95 3.58
N VAL A 310 -10.74 3.54 3.47
CA VAL A 310 -9.59 4.42 3.69
C VAL A 310 -9.63 5.63 2.76
N GLY A 311 -9.43 6.81 3.34
CA GLY A 311 -9.48 8.07 2.62
C GLY A 311 -10.09 9.19 3.44
N LYS A 312 -10.40 10.29 2.75
CA LYS A 312 -10.97 11.50 3.32
C LYS A 312 -12.24 11.89 2.57
N SER A 313 -13.29 12.27 3.30
CA SER A 313 -14.48 12.91 2.74
C SER A 313 -14.81 14.21 3.50
N ALA A 314 -15.59 15.07 2.86
CA ALA A 314 -16.06 16.29 3.49
C ALA A 314 -17.21 15.96 4.46
N ASN A 315 -17.16 16.58 5.65
CA ASN A 315 -18.32 16.65 6.54
C ASN A 315 -18.97 18.03 6.37
N THR A 316 -20.22 18.09 5.91
CA THR A 316 -20.82 19.34 5.41
C THR A 316 -22.07 19.72 6.19
N ILE A 317 -22.24 21.02 6.46
CA ILE A 317 -23.51 21.54 6.94
C ILE A 317 -24.41 21.74 5.72
N THR A 318 -25.54 21.04 5.67
CA THR A 318 -26.49 21.10 4.54
C THR A 318 -27.63 22.07 4.81
N GLY A 319 -27.89 22.40 6.08
CA GLY A 319 -28.94 23.34 6.45
C GLY A 319 -28.91 23.73 7.92
N HIS A 320 -29.63 24.82 8.23
CA HIS A 320 -29.92 25.23 9.59
C HIS A 320 -31.36 25.76 9.67
N THR A 321 -31.90 25.80 10.89
CA THR A 321 -33.12 26.53 11.20
C THR A 321 -32.85 27.50 12.36
N LEU A 322 -33.45 28.68 12.31
CA LEU A 322 -33.37 29.69 13.35
C LEU A 322 -34.46 29.46 14.41
N LYS A 323 -34.20 29.90 15.64
CA LYS A 323 -35.26 29.99 16.66
C LYS A 323 -36.30 31.04 16.26
N GLU A 324 -37.52 30.90 16.75
CA GLU A 324 -38.62 31.82 16.46
C GLU A 324 -38.32 33.29 16.81
N ASN A 325 -37.51 33.53 17.85
CA ASN A 325 -37.11 34.87 18.26
C ASN A 325 -35.89 35.43 17.49
N THR A 326 -35.40 34.75 16.46
CA THR A 326 -34.19 35.14 15.70
C THR A 326 -34.57 35.55 14.29
N GLU A 327 -34.50 36.84 14.01
CA GLU A 327 -34.80 37.38 12.68
C GLU A 327 -33.65 37.10 11.71
N ALA A 328 -33.95 36.53 10.55
CA ALA A 328 -32.91 36.05 9.63
C ALA A 328 -32.05 37.20 9.06
N GLU A 329 -32.65 38.36 8.81
CA GLU A 329 -31.96 39.52 8.25
C GLU A 329 -30.89 40.10 9.18
N ASN A 330 -30.99 39.84 10.49
CA ASN A 330 -30.02 40.32 11.48
C ASN A 330 -28.69 39.54 11.45
N TYR A 331 -28.61 38.44 10.71
CA TYR A 331 -27.44 37.56 10.68
C TYR A 331 -27.07 37.14 9.27
N THR A 332 -25.77 37.10 8.98
CA THR A 332 -25.25 36.42 7.79
C THR A 332 -24.54 35.15 8.23
N ILE A 333 -25.12 33.99 7.92
CA ILE A 333 -24.60 32.68 8.34
C ILE A 333 -23.84 32.02 7.20
N ALA A 334 -22.57 31.73 7.43
CA ALA A 334 -21.71 30.98 6.52
C ALA A 334 -21.39 29.59 7.07
N TYR A 335 -21.14 28.63 6.18
CA TYR A 335 -20.75 27.27 6.53
C TYR A 335 -19.32 26.98 6.16
N LYS A 336 -18.64 26.20 7.01
CA LYS A 336 -17.33 25.63 6.77
C LYS A 336 -17.38 24.13 6.98
N GLN A 337 -16.84 23.38 6.02
CA GLN A 337 -16.81 21.93 6.09
C GLN A 337 -15.74 21.43 7.07
N GLY A 338 -16.05 20.34 7.75
CA GLY A 338 -15.07 19.48 8.43
C GLY A 338 -14.55 18.39 7.50
N GLU A 339 -13.71 17.51 8.04
CA GLU A 339 -13.14 16.37 7.32
C GLU A 339 -13.38 15.07 8.10
N LEU A 340 -13.81 14.01 7.41
CA LEU A 340 -13.87 12.65 7.93
C LEU A 340 -12.70 11.88 7.34
N GLU A 341 -11.89 11.24 8.17
CA GLU A 341 -10.74 10.46 7.75
C GLU A 341 -10.82 9.02 8.26
N VAL A 342 -10.72 8.06 7.35
CA VAL A 342 -10.55 6.65 7.72
C VAL A 342 -9.13 6.23 7.35
N THR A 343 -8.39 5.74 8.34
CA THR A 343 -7.04 5.19 8.18
C THR A 343 -7.07 3.68 8.03
N LYS A 344 -5.98 3.07 7.53
CA LYS A 344 -5.88 1.61 7.38
C LYS A 344 -6.15 0.91 8.71
N ALA A 345 -6.70 -0.31 8.63
CA ALA A 345 -6.86 -1.17 9.78
C ALA A 345 -5.49 -1.44 10.42
N SER A 346 -5.45 -1.52 11.75
CA SER A 346 -4.22 -1.78 12.51
C SER A 346 -3.71 -3.23 12.37
N VAL A 347 -4.55 -4.14 11.88
CA VAL A 347 -4.16 -5.53 11.60
C VAL A 347 -3.36 -5.60 10.29
N GLU A 348 -2.14 -6.12 10.37
CA GLU A 348 -1.34 -6.49 9.20
C GLU A 348 -1.69 -7.92 8.79
N ILE A 349 -1.88 -8.13 7.50
CA ILE A 349 -2.32 -9.42 6.95
C ILE A 349 -1.20 -10.00 6.08
N THR A 350 -0.93 -11.30 6.24
CA THR A 350 -0.10 -12.06 5.31
C THR A 350 -0.96 -13.05 4.55
N ILE A 351 -0.89 -13.00 3.23
CA ILE A 351 -1.49 -14.00 2.35
C ILE A 351 -0.40 -14.86 1.72
N THR A 352 -0.59 -16.17 1.74
CA THR A 352 0.40 -17.15 1.27
C THR A 352 -0.23 -18.04 0.20
N ALA A 353 0.45 -18.20 -0.92
CA ALA A 353 0.10 -19.19 -1.93
C ALA A 353 0.43 -20.60 -1.43
N GLY A 354 -0.43 -21.58 -1.74
CA GLY A 354 -0.25 -22.95 -1.30
C GLY A 354 0.95 -23.65 -1.94
N ASP A 355 1.57 -24.55 -1.17
CA ASP A 355 2.61 -25.45 -1.66
C ASP A 355 2.01 -26.63 -2.43
N GLY A 356 2.84 -27.32 -3.20
CA GLY A 356 2.46 -28.56 -3.89
C GLY A 356 3.64 -29.49 -4.07
N GLU A 357 3.38 -30.78 -4.14
CA GLU A 357 4.41 -31.78 -4.37
C GLU A 357 3.89 -32.92 -5.26
N GLN A 358 4.69 -33.32 -6.25
CA GLN A 358 4.42 -34.54 -7.02
C GLN A 358 5.73 -35.20 -7.49
N THR A 359 5.69 -36.50 -7.75
CA THR A 359 6.76 -37.16 -8.52
C THR A 359 6.62 -36.83 -10.01
N TYR A 360 7.74 -36.63 -10.70
CA TYR A 360 7.76 -36.34 -12.13
C TYR A 360 6.92 -37.33 -12.93
N ASN A 361 5.95 -36.80 -13.67
CA ASN A 361 5.00 -37.57 -14.47
C ASN A 361 4.73 -36.94 -15.85
N GLY A 362 5.49 -35.88 -16.21
CA GLY A 362 5.36 -35.13 -17.46
C GLY A 362 4.22 -34.12 -17.53
N ASN A 363 3.38 -34.01 -16.48
CA ASN A 363 2.32 -33.01 -16.40
C ASN A 363 2.72 -31.88 -15.44
N ALA A 364 2.27 -30.67 -15.74
CA ALA A 364 2.45 -29.52 -14.87
C ALA A 364 1.72 -29.71 -13.53
N LEU A 365 2.44 -29.54 -12.41
CA LEU A 365 1.88 -29.31 -11.09
C LEU A 365 1.49 -27.84 -10.97
N THR A 366 0.28 -27.58 -10.51
CA THR A 366 -0.20 -26.25 -10.13
C THR A 366 -0.92 -26.33 -8.80
N ASN A 367 -0.84 -25.26 -8.00
CA ASN A 367 -1.71 -25.05 -6.84
C ASN A 367 -2.19 -23.60 -6.86
N THR A 368 -3.49 -23.39 -7.06
CA THR A 368 -4.08 -22.05 -7.17
C THR A 368 -4.52 -21.47 -5.84
N GLU A 369 -4.50 -22.26 -4.75
CA GLU A 369 -4.99 -21.85 -3.44
C GLU A 369 -4.13 -20.73 -2.84
N VAL A 370 -4.78 -19.74 -2.26
CA VAL A 370 -4.16 -18.65 -1.50
C VAL A 370 -4.98 -18.45 -0.23
N THR A 371 -4.31 -18.37 0.92
CA THR A 371 -4.98 -18.25 2.22
C THR A 371 -4.37 -17.12 3.04
N VAL A 372 -5.14 -16.58 3.99
CA VAL A 372 -4.61 -15.69 5.02
C VAL A 372 -3.91 -16.56 6.07
N THR A 373 -2.60 -16.38 6.23
CA THR A 373 -1.76 -17.18 7.13
C THR A 373 -1.36 -16.44 8.40
N SER A 374 -1.43 -15.10 8.39
CA SER A 374 -1.22 -14.25 9.55
C SER A 374 -2.15 -13.03 9.49
N GLY A 375 -2.62 -12.58 10.66
CA GLY A 375 -3.68 -11.59 10.77
C GLY A 375 -5.07 -12.20 10.55
N GLU A 376 -6.11 -11.39 10.74
CA GLU A 376 -7.49 -11.77 10.50
C GLU A 376 -8.17 -10.65 9.70
N LEU A 377 -8.96 -11.03 8.69
CA LEU A 377 -9.83 -10.10 7.98
C LEU A 377 -10.97 -9.66 8.91
N LEU A 378 -11.41 -8.41 8.78
CA LEU A 378 -12.56 -7.92 9.52
C LEU A 378 -13.84 -8.64 9.07
N GLU A 379 -14.85 -8.64 9.95
CA GLU A 379 -16.12 -9.31 9.69
C GLU A 379 -16.79 -8.78 8.40
N GLY A 380 -17.12 -9.69 7.49
CA GLY A 380 -17.72 -9.38 6.18
C GLY A 380 -16.70 -9.18 5.04
N ASP A 381 -15.40 -9.16 5.33
CA ASP A 381 -14.34 -9.06 4.32
C ASP A 381 -13.85 -10.45 3.89
N GLU A 382 -13.72 -10.66 2.58
CA GLU A 382 -13.30 -11.94 1.99
C GLU A 382 -12.10 -11.76 1.05
N LEU A 383 -11.10 -12.65 1.17
CA LEU A 383 -9.96 -12.70 0.26
C LEU A 383 -10.37 -13.32 -1.08
N VAL A 384 -10.10 -12.61 -2.17
CA VAL A 384 -10.20 -13.09 -3.54
C VAL A 384 -8.80 -13.05 -4.15
N ALA A 385 -8.11 -14.18 -4.12
CA ALA A 385 -6.76 -14.33 -4.63
C ALA A 385 -6.56 -15.72 -5.27
N THR A 386 -5.59 -15.83 -6.17
CA THR A 386 -5.19 -17.09 -6.79
C THR A 386 -3.69 -17.10 -7.02
N ALA A 387 -3.06 -18.26 -6.94
CA ALA A 387 -1.66 -18.44 -7.31
C ALA A 387 -1.52 -18.94 -8.75
N THR A 388 -0.38 -18.64 -9.38
CA THR A 388 -0.19 -18.83 -10.84
C THR A 388 1.06 -19.63 -11.22
N GLY A 389 1.82 -20.13 -10.24
CA GLY A 389 2.99 -20.94 -10.53
C GLY A 389 2.66 -22.26 -11.20
N SER A 390 3.67 -22.82 -11.85
CA SER A 390 3.62 -24.12 -12.50
C SER A 390 5.01 -24.73 -12.51
N ALA A 391 5.11 -26.00 -12.16
CA ALA A 391 6.35 -26.78 -12.23
C ALA A 391 6.08 -28.11 -12.95
N THR A 392 6.87 -28.45 -13.96
CA THR A 392 6.70 -29.69 -14.75
C THR A 392 7.87 -30.63 -14.55
N ASN A 393 9.09 -30.10 -14.52
CA ASN A 393 10.33 -30.85 -14.36
C ASN A 393 10.93 -30.65 -12.96
N VAL A 394 11.83 -31.54 -12.55
CA VAL A 394 12.59 -31.41 -11.30
C VAL A 394 13.35 -30.09 -11.25
N ALA A 395 13.93 -29.66 -12.38
CA ALA A 395 14.62 -28.38 -12.53
C ALA A 395 13.74 -27.15 -12.25
N ASP A 396 12.41 -27.29 -12.39
CA ASP A 396 11.47 -26.19 -12.11
C ASP A 396 11.23 -26.02 -10.60
N THR A 397 11.68 -26.97 -9.77
CA THR A 397 11.57 -26.91 -8.31
C THR A 397 12.45 -25.80 -7.76
N ALA A 398 11.81 -24.76 -7.23
CA ALA A 398 12.49 -23.66 -6.55
C ALA A 398 11.57 -23.06 -5.48
N GLU A 399 12.17 -22.61 -4.38
CA GLU A 399 11.45 -21.88 -3.33
C GLU A 399 10.75 -20.65 -3.94
N GLY A 400 9.45 -20.51 -3.67
CA GLY A 400 8.66 -19.39 -4.17
C GLY A 400 8.30 -19.45 -5.67
N ASN A 401 8.44 -20.60 -6.34
CA ASN A 401 8.02 -20.77 -7.73
C ASN A 401 6.48 -20.77 -7.92
N ASN A 402 5.69 -20.64 -6.84
CA ASN A 402 4.25 -20.41 -6.86
C ASN A 402 3.85 -18.99 -6.40
N PRO A 403 4.06 -17.96 -7.22
CA PRO A 403 3.68 -16.60 -6.85
C PRO A 403 2.16 -16.42 -6.84
N ILE A 404 1.68 -15.56 -5.95
CA ILE A 404 0.31 -15.04 -5.96
C ILE A 404 0.13 -14.14 -7.20
N ALA A 405 -0.99 -14.30 -7.91
CA ALA A 405 -1.34 -13.47 -9.04
C ALA A 405 -1.44 -11.99 -8.65
N ALA A 406 -0.98 -11.10 -9.53
CA ALA A 406 -1.23 -9.68 -9.37
C ALA A 406 -2.75 -9.39 -9.40
N GLY A 407 -3.20 -8.45 -8.57
CA GLY A 407 -4.61 -8.07 -8.50
C GLY A 407 -5.45 -8.94 -7.55
N TYR A 408 -4.84 -9.55 -6.54
CA TYR A 408 -5.58 -10.05 -5.38
C TYR A 408 -6.42 -8.93 -4.76
N LYS A 409 -7.57 -9.29 -4.19
CA LYS A 409 -8.51 -8.34 -3.60
C LYS A 409 -8.99 -8.82 -2.25
N ILE A 410 -9.30 -7.88 -1.37
CA ILE A 410 -10.18 -8.10 -0.23
C ILE A 410 -11.49 -7.41 -0.56
N MET A 411 -12.59 -8.15 -0.53
CA MET A 411 -13.91 -7.67 -0.93
C MET A 411 -14.82 -7.61 0.30
N HIS A 412 -15.48 -6.47 0.52
CA HIS A 412 -16.61 -6.33 1.45
C HIS A 412 -17.90 -6.31 0.63
N GLY A 413 -18.52 -7.48 0.45
CA GLY A 413 -19.56 -7.66 -0.57
C GLY A 413 -19.01 -7.34 -1.97
N ASP A 414 -19.59 -6.35 -2.66
CA ASP A 414 -19.16 -5.93 -4.00
C ASP A 414 -18.08 -4.82 -3.98
N THR A 415 -17.67 -4.33 -2.81
CA THR A 415 -16.71 -3.22 -2.67
C THR A 415 -15.29 -3.75 -2.45
N ASP A 416 -14.33 -3.27 -3.25
CA ASP A 416 -12.91 -3.56 -3.07
C ASP A 416 -12.35 -2.74 -1.89
N VAL A 417 -11.98 -3.43 -0.82
CA VAL A 417 -11.46 -2.86 0.43
C VAL A 417 -9.99 -3.21 0.65
N THR A 418 -9.29 -3.68 -0.39
CA THR A 418 -7.87 -4.09 -0.32
C THR A 418 -6.97 -3.00 0.24
N GLU A 419 -7.20 -1.74 -0.16
CA GLU A 419 -6.43 -0.59 0.31
C GLU A 419 -6.61 -0.29 1.80
N ASN A 420 -7.64 -0.85 2.44
CA ASN A 420 -7.90 -0.66 3.86
C ASN A 420 -6.96 -1.48 4.75
N TYR A 421 -6.20 -2.40 4.16
CA TYR A 421 -5.26 -3.26 4.87
C TYR A 421 -3.81 -2.97 4.48
N VAL A 422 -2.91 -3.41 5.36
CA VAL A 422 -1.49 -3.58 5.04
C VAL A 422 -1.30 -5.07 4.76
N ILE A 423 -0.96 -5.41 3.51
CA ILE A 423 -0.90 -6.80 3.05
C ILE A 423 0.54 -7.14 2.65
N THR A 424 1.03 -8.25 3.20
CA THR A 424 2.27 -8.91 2.77
C THR A 424 1.92 -10.18 2.00
N THR A 425 2.63 -10.46 0.92
CA THR A 425 2.42 -11.65 0.08
C THR A 425 3.59 -12.60 0.18
N GLU A 426 3.32 -13.88 0.37
CA GLU A 426 4.32 -14.95 0.35
C GLU A 426 4.00 -15.96 -0.76
N ALA A 427 5.01 -16.30 -1.56
CA ALA A 427 4.88 -17.29 -2.60
C ALA A 427 5.01 -18.71 -2.01
N GLY A 428 4.22 -19.64 -2.53
CA GLY A 428 4.33 -21.06 -2.21
C GLY A 428 5.41 -21.74 -3.04
N THR A 429 5.64 -23.01 -2.77
CA THR A 429 6.65 -23.84 -3.43
C THR A 429 6.02 -25.09 -4.04
N LEU A 430 6.21 -25.28 -5.34
CA LEU A 430 5.85 -26.48 -6.09
C LEU A 430 7.11 -27.34 -6.27
N THR A 431 7.07 -28.55 -5.73
CA THR A 431 8.19 -29.49 -5.74
C THR A 431 7.91 -30.66 -6.68
N ILE A 432 8.80 -30.88 -7.63
CA ILE A 432 8.80 -32.05 -8.49
C ILE A 432 9.94 -32.98 -8.06
N ASN A 433 9.59 -34.17 -7.58
CA ASN A 433 10.56 -35.18 -7.18
C ASN A 433 10.96 -36.07 -8.38
N PRO A 434 12.24 -36.44 -8.53
CA PRO A 434 12.68 -37.33 -9.60
C PRO A 434 12.07 -38.74 -9.47
N VAL A 435 11.87 -39.40 -10.61
CA VAL A 435 11.45 -40.81 -10.63
C VAL A 435 12.67 -41.70 -10.36
N GLU A 436 12.54 -42.63 -9.42
CA GLU A 436 13.57 -43.64 -9.17
C GLU A 436 13.51 -44.77 -10.21
N ILE A 437 14.63 -45.01 -10.91
CA ILE A 437 14.79 -46.08 -11.90
C ILE A 437 15.91 -47.02 -11.44
N GLU A 438 15.68 -48.33 -11.47
CA GLU A 438 16.73 -49.34 -11.22
C GLU A 438 16.97 -50.18 -12.48
N LEU A 439 18.22 -50.19 -12.96
CA LEU A 439 18.66 -51.06 -14.05
C LEU A 439 19.41 -52.26 -13.46
N THR A 440 18.97 -53.47 -13.81
CA THR A 440 19.62 -54.71 -13.38
C THR A 440 20.26 -55.41 -14.57
N ALA A 441 21.57 -55.66 -14.51
CA ALA A 441 22.25 -56.51 -15.48
C ALA A 441 21.74 -57.95 -15.37
N ASP A 442 21.56 -58.64 -16.50
CA ASP A 442 21.04 -60.00 -16.47
C ASP A 442 22.10 -61.00 -16.00
N SER A 443 21.65 -62.03 -15.30
CA SER A 443 22.48 -63.19 -14.94
C SER A 443 22.49 -64.23 -16.05
N ALA A 444 23.55 -65.04 -16.10
CA ALA A 444 23.63 -66.19 -16.99
C ALA A 444 24.43 -67.32 -16.34
N THR A 445 24.16 -68.54 -16.78
CA THR A 445 24.86 -69.74 -16.30
C THR A 445 25.14 -70.66 -17.49
N LYS A 446 26.33 -71.27 -17.51
CA LYS A 446 26.66 -72.35 -18.45
C LYS A 446 27.66 -73.34 -17.85
N GLU A 447 27.77 -74.52 -18.45
CA GLU A 447 28.85 -75.46 -18.15
C GLU A 447 30.17 -74.97 -18.77
N TYR A 448 31.30 -75.39 -18.20
CA TYR A 448 32.62 -75.12 -18.75
C TYR A 448 32.77 -75.73 -20.15
N ASP A 449 33.05 -74.89 -21.13
CA ASP A 449 33.19 -75.26 -22.56
C ASP A 449 34.46 -74.65 -23.19
N GLY A 450 35.38 -74.13 -22.38
CA GLY A 450 36.60 -73.44 -22.83
C GLY A 450 36.41 -72.00 -23.30
N THR A 451 35.18 -71.47 -23.38
CA THR A 451 34.89 -70.09 -23.84
C THR A 451 34.32 -69.22 -22.72
N ALA A 452 34.55 -67.90 -22.81
CA ALA A 452 34.02 -66.96 -21.84
C ALA A 452 32.48 -66.87 -21.88
N LEU A 453 31.83 -66.99 -20.71
CA LEU A 453 30.44 -66.59 -20.50
C LEU A 453 30.36 -65.06 -20.42
N THR A 454 29.53 -64.44 -21.26
CA THR A 454 29.20 -63.01 -21.20
C THR A 454 27.70 -62.82 -21.39
N LYS A 455 27.10 -61.80 -20.76
CA LYS A 455 25.67 -61.49 -20.92
C LYS A 455 25.43 -59.98 -20.99
N ASN A 456 25.45 -59.43 -22.20
CA ASN A 456 25.38 -57.97 -22.41
C ASN A 456 23.93 -57.43 -22.45
N THR A 457 23.05 -57.95 -21.60
CA THR A 457 21.63 -57.55 -21.54
C THR A 457 21.24 -57.08 -20.14
N TYR A 458 20.17 -56.30 -20.06
CA TYR A 458 19.67 -55.70 -18.83
C TYR A 458 18.14 -55.64 -18.83
N LYS A 459 17.58 -55.34 -17.66
CA LYS A 459 16.15 -55.04 -17.46
C LYS A 459 15.97 -53.86 -16.51
N ILE A 460 14.88 -53.12 -16.66
CA ILE A 460 14.43 -52.15 -15.66
C ILE A 460 13.66 -52.92 -14.58
N THR A 461 14.15 -52.92 -13.35
CA THR A 461 13.56 -53.68 -12.23
C THR A 461 12.74 -52.84 -11.28
N LYS A 462 12.90 -51.52 -11.31
CA LYS A 462 12.10 -50.55 -10.54
C LYS A 462 11.90 -49.29 -11.37
N GLY A 463 10.69 -48.73 -11.28
CA GLY A 463 10.30 -47.50 -11.96
C GLY A 463 10.02 -47.67 -13.45
N ALA A 464 9.62 -46.57 -14.09
CA ALA A 464 9.39 -46.49 -15.52
C ALA A 464 9.63 -45.04 -15.99
N PHE A 465 10.11 -44.89 -17.22
CA PHE A 465 10.23 -43.57 -17.85
C PHE A 465 8.85 -43.06 -18.26
N VAL A 466 8.68 -41.74 -18.23
CA VAL A 466 7.44 -41.07 -18.62
C VAL A 466 7.32 -41.01 -20.15
N GLY A 467 6.20 -41.47 -20.70
CA GLY A 467 5.92 -41.37 -22.12
C GLY A 467 6.97 -42.05 -23.01
N GLU A 468 7.55 -41.30 -23.96
CA GLU A 468 8.56 -41.79 -24.91
C GLU A 468 10.02 -41.59 -24.44
N GLU A 469 10.22 -41.09 -23.22
CA GLU A 469 11.52 -40.92 -22.60
C GLU A 469 12.22 -42.27 -22.37
N GLY A 470 13.48 -42.24 -21.91
CA GLY A 470 14.22 -43.42 -21.50
C GLY A 470 15.67 -43.46 -21.94
N LEU A 471 16.15 -44.68 -22.13
CA LEU A 471 17.56 -44.99 -22.40
C LEU A 471 17.78 -45.10 -23.91
N ALA A 472 18.84 -44.47 -24.40
CA ALA A 472 19.37 -44.68 -25.75
C ALA A 472 20.29 -45.91 -25.80
N SER A 473 21.07 -46.14 -24.74
CA SER A 473 21.96 -47.29 -24.61
C SER A 473 22.30 -47.61 -23.16
N VAL A 474 22.64 -48.86 -22.87
CA VAL A 474 23.20 -49.32 -21.59
C VAL A 474 24.39 -50.22 -21.88
N THR A 475 25.49 -50.01 -21.18
CA THR A 475 26.70 -50.83 -21.28
C THR A 475 26.76 -51.81 -20.13
N VAL A 476 26.80 -53.10 -20.45
CA VAL A 476 26.91 -54.20 -19.48
C VAL A 476 28.22 -54.93 -19.74
N GLU A 477 29.02 -55.08 -18.69
CA GLU A 477 30.32 -55.72 -18.72
C GLU A 477 30.42 -56.79 -17.63
N GLY A 478 30.95 -57.95 -18.02
CA GLY A 478 31.16 -59.10 -17.15
C GLY A 478 31.63 -60.30 -17.95
N SER A 479 32.53 -61.09 -17.38
CA SER A 479 33.02 -62.32 -18.01
C SER A 479 33.44 -63.36 -16.98
N GLN A 480 33.06 -64.61 -17.20
CA GLN A 480 33.52 -65.77 -16.43
C GLN A 480 33.90 -66.89 -17.39
N THR A 481 35.10 -67.44 -17.29
CA THR A 481 35.57 -68.52 -18.20
C THR A 481 35.74 -69.85 -17.48
N VAL A 482 36.38 -69.86 -16.31
CA VAL A 482 36.58 -71.06 -15.49
C VAL A 482 35.43 -71.23 -14.48
N VAL A 483 35.34 -72.37 -13.81
CA VAL A 483 34.32 -72.62 -12.78
C VAL A 483 34.35 -71.56 -11.70
N GLY A 484 33.17 -71.06 -11.35
CA GLY A 484 33.00 -70.01 -10.35
C GLY A 484 31.92 -69.01 -10.73
N LYS A 485 31.87 -67.92 -9.96
CA LYS A 485 30.91 -66.82 -10.13
C LYS A 485 31.64 -65.49 -10.29
N SER A 486 31.19 -64.66 -11.22
CA SER A 486 31.62 -63.26 -11.35
C SER A 486 30.41 -62.33 -11.40
N ALA A 487 30.61 -61.05 -11.08
CA ALA A 487 29.56 -60.05 -11.26
C ALA A 487 29.37 -59.76 -12.77
N ASN A 488 28.11 -59.52 -13.16
CA ASN A 488 27.77 -58.87 -14.42
C ASN A 488 27.29 -57.45 -14.08
N THR A 489 27.98 -56.43 -14.56
CA THR A 489 27.83 -55.06 -14.05
C THR A 489 27.41 -54.10 -15.14
N ILE A 490 26.53 -53.16 -14.81
CA ILE A 490 26.24 -52.02 -15.68
C ILE A 490 27.32 -50.96 -15.42
N THR A 491 28.08 -50.60 -16.44
CA THR A 491 29.19 -49.63 -16.33
C THR A 491 28.79 -48.23 -16.80
N GLY A 492 27.70 -48.11 -17.56
CA GLY A 492 27.20 -46.84 -18.03
C GLY A 492 25.84 -46.93 -18.70
N HIS A 493 25.20 -45.78 -18.85
CA HIS A 493 24.02 -45.61 -19.67
C HIS A 493 24.06 -44.25 -20.38
N THR A 494 23.28 -44.14 -21.44
CA THR A 494 23.03 -42.89 -22.16
C THR A 494 21.53 -42.70 -22.24
N LEU A 495 21.03 -41.54 -21.83
CA LEU A 495 19.63 -41.16 -21.96
C LEU A 495 19.29 -40.75 -23.40
N LYS A 496 18.02 -40.88 -23.80
CA LYS A 496 17.55 -40.30 -25.06
C LYS A 496 17.58 -38.77 -24.98
N GLU A 497 17.66 -38.10 -26.12
CA GLU A 497 17.70 -36.63 -26.20
C GLU A 497 16.48 -35.95 -25.54
N ASN A 498 15.31 -36.60 -25.56
CA ASN A 498 14.09 -36.10 -24.93
C ASN A 498 13.97 -36.43 -23.44
N THR A 499 15.00 -37.00 -22.81
CA THR A 499 14.96 -37.44 -21.41
C THR A 499 15.91 -36.59 -20.57
N GLU A 500 15.35 -35.69 -19.77
CA GLU A 500 16.13 -34.82 -18.89
C GLU A 500 16.67 -35.61 -17.70
N ALA A 501 17.98 -35.51 -17.44
CA ALA A 501 18.64 -36.35 -16.44
C ALA A 501 18.14 -36.08 -15.02
N GLU A 502 17.86 -34.80 -14.70
CA GLU A 502 17.42 -34.38 -13.37
C GLU A 502 16.04 -34.94 -12.99
N ASN A 503 15.23 -35.34 -13.97
CA ASN A 503 13.91 -35.94 -13.73
C ASN A 503 13.97 -37.38 -13.23
N TYR A 504 15.15 -38.01 -13.23
CA TYR A 504 15.33 -39.41 -12.89
C TYR A 504 16.55 -39.63 -12.00
N THR A 505 16.38 -40.47 -10.97
CA THR A 505 17.49 -41.02 -10.20
C THR A 505 17.70 -42.46 -10.64
N ILE A 506 18.78 -42.72 -11.39
CA ILE A 506 19.09 -44.04 -11.94
C ILE A 506 20.12 -44.77 -11.08
N ALA A 507 19.74 -45.94 -10.57
CA ALA A 507 20.61 -46.85 -9.83
C ALA A 507 20.90 -48.12 -10.64
N TYR A 508 22.06 -48.73 -10.38
CA TYR A 508 22.45 -50.00 -11.00
C TYR A 508 22.45 -51.14 -9.99
N LYS A 509 22.05 -52.32 -10.47
CA LYS A 509 22.13 -53.58 -9.74
C LYS A 509 22.84 -54.63 -10.60
N GLN A 510 23.83 -55.28 -10.01
CA GLN A 510 24.61 -56.30 -10.71
C GLN A 510 23.83 -57.61 -10.86
N GLY A 511 24.01 -58.26 -12.01
CA GLY A 511 23.70 -59.66 -12.22
C GLY A 511 24.88 -60.55 -11.82
N GLU A 512 24.75 -61.85 -12.06
CA GLU A 512 25.78 -62.86 -11.76
C GLU A 512 26.02 -63.76 -12.98
N LEU A 513 27.28 -64.00 -13.33
CA LEU A 513 27.69 -64.99 -14.31
C LEU A 513 28.24 -66.19 -13.56
N GLU A 514 27.71 -67.38 -13.84
CA GLU A 514 28.15 -68.62 -13.20
C GLU A 514 28.60 -69.63 -14.25
N VAL A 515 29.81 -70.15 -14.10
CA VAL A 515 30.29 -71.30 -14.87
C VAL A 515 30.37 -72.51 -13.93
N THR A 516 29.67 -73.57 -14.30
CA THR A 516 29.70 -74.86 -13.58
C THR A 516 30.68 -75.83 -14.24
N LYS A 517 31.05 -76.90 -13.54
CA LYS A 517 31.98 -77.91 -14.07
C LYS A 517 31.48 -78.48 -15.40
N ALA A 518 32.42 -78.91 -16.24
CA ALA A 518 32.11 -79.66 -17.45
C ALA A 518 31.34 -80.94 -17.08
N SER A 519 30.36 -81.31 -17.91
CA SER A 519 29.57 -82.52 -17.72
C SER A 519 30.34 -83.81 -18.01
N VAL A 520 31.52 -83.71 -18.64
CA VAL A 520 32.40 -84.86 -18.92
C VAL A 520 33.20 -85.21 -17.67
N GLU A 521 33.03 -86.44 -17.18
CA GLU A 521 33.88 -87.03 -16.15
C GLU A 521 35.13 -87.64 -16.80
N ILE A 522 36.30 -87.35 -16.23
CA ILE A 522 37.60 -87.78 -16.75
C ILE A 522 38.19 -88.83 -15.81
N THR A 523 38.64 -89.96 -16.35
CA THR A 523 39.49 -90.91 -15.62
C THR A 523 40.92 -90.83 -16.16
N ILE A 524 41.87 -90.61 -15.26
CA ILE A 524 43.30 -90.71 -15.58
C ILE A 524 43.89 -91.95 -14.90
N THR A 525 44.64 -92.75 -15.67
CA THR A 525 45.22 -94.02 -15.20
C THR A 525 46.73 -93.98 -15.36
N ALA A 526 47.45 -94.39 -14.31
CA ALA A 526 48.89 -94.62 -14.37
C ALA A 526 49.21 -95.91 -15.13
N GLY A 527 50.28 -95.92 -15.93
CA GLY A 527 50.66 -97.09 -16.73
C GLY A 527 51.14 -98.29 -15.90
N ASP A 528 50.90 -99.49 -16.44
CA ASP A 528 51.42 -100.75 -15.90
C ASP A 528 52.88 -100.99 -16.33
N GLY A 529 53.56 -101.92 -15.67
CA GLY A 529 54.91 -102.35 -16.04
C GLY A 529 55.17 -103.79 -15.62
N GLU A 530 56.07 -104.47 -16.33
CA GLU A 530 56.43 -105.85 -16.00
C GLU A 530 57.93 -106.09 -16.24
N GLN A 531 58.61 -106.75 -15.29
CA GLN A 531 59.97 -107.25 -15.49
C GLN A 531 60.21 -108.55 -14.71
N THR A 532 61.17 -109.36 -15.15
CA THR A 532 61.69 -110.47 -14.34
C THR A 532 62.69 -109.93 -13.32
N TYR A 533 62.69 -110.47 -12.09
CA TYR A 533 63.57 -110.05 -11.01
C TYR A 533 65.04 -110.01 -11.47
N ASN A 534 65.65 -108.84 -11.38
CA ASN A 534 67.01 -108.56 -11.83
C ASN A 534 67.79 -107.68 -10.83
N GLY A 535 67.20 -107.35 -9.68
CA GLY A 535 67.79 -106.50 -8.64
C GLY A 535 67.65 -104.99 -8.86
N ASN A 536 67.06 -104.52 -9.96
CA ASN A 536 66.80 -103.09 -10.22
C ASN A 536 65.32 -102.75 -10.07
N ALA A 537 65.02 -101.52 -9.67
CA ALA A 537 63.65 -101.01 -9.58
C ALA A 537 63.00 -100.86 -10.97
N LEU A 538 61.78 -101.38 -11.12
CA LEU A 538 60.86 -101.08 -12.21
C LEU A 538 60.06 -99.82 -11.85
N THR A 539 59.96 -98.88 -12.79
CA THR A 539 59.13 -97.68 -12.68
C THR A 539 58.42 -97.44 -14.02
N ASN A 540 57.17 -96.98 -13.99
CA ASN A 540 56.49 -96.42 -15.16
C ASN A 540 55.86 -95.08 -14.77
N THR A 541 56.31 -93.98 -15.38
CA THR A 541 55.86 -92.62 -15.04
C THR A 541 54.67 -92.14 -15.87
N GLU A 542 54.27 -92.89 -16.90
CA GLU A 542 53.22 -92.51 -17.84
C GLU A 542 51.84 -92.46 -17.16
N VAL A 543 51.08 -91.41 -17.45
CA VAL A 543 49.68 -91.25 -17.05
C VAL A 543 48.89 -90.76 -18.25
N THR A 544 47.79 -91.43 -18.55
CA THR A 544 46.94 -91.11 -19.71
C THR A 544 45.49 -90.93 -19.28
N VAL A 545 44.73 -90.14 -20.04
CA VAL A 545 43.26 -90.13 -19.95
C VAL A 545 42.75 -91.43 -20.56
N THR A 546 42.07 -92.25 -19.76
CA THR A 546 41.56 -93.58 -20.17
C THR A 546 40.05 -93.61 -20.35
N SER A 547 39.33 -92.67 -19.75
CA SER A 547 37.89 -92.47 -19.96
C SER A 547 37.54 -90.99 -19.93
N GLY A 548 36.59 -90.59 -20.78
CA GLY A 548 36.25 -89.19 -21.05
C GLY A 548 37.22 -88.54 -22.05
N GLU A 549 36.90 -87.33 -22.49
CA GLU A 549 37.73 -86.53 -23.40
C GLU A 549 37.92 -85.13 -22.81
N LEU A 550 39.17 -84.66 -22.77
CA LEU A 550 39.45 -83.26 -22.43
C LEU A 550 38.89 -82.35 -23.52
N LEU A 551 38.40 -81.17 -23.13
CA LEU A 551 37.93 -80.17 -24.08
C LEU A 551 39.09 -79.68 -24.97
N GLU A 552 38.75 -79.17 -26.14
CA GLU A 552 39.74 -78.70 -27.11
C GLU A 552 40.64 -77.60 -26.50
N GLY A 553 41.95 -77.82 -26.55
CA GLY A 553 42.96 -76.92 -25.96
C GLY A 553 43.39 -77.26 -24.53
N ASP A 554 42.75 -78.24 -23.89
CA ASP A 554 43.11 -78.71 -22.54
C ASP A 554 44.05 -79.92 -22.60
N GLU A 555 45.13 -79.87 -21.80
CA GLU A 555 46.16 -80.91 -21.76
C GLU A 555 46.38 -81.45 -20.34
N LEU A 556 46.50 -82.78 -20.22
CA LEU A 556 46.83 -83.44 -18.96
C LEU A 556 48.34 -83.30 -18.66
N VAL A 557 48.66 -82.79 -17.48
CA VAL A 557 50.00 -82.80 -16.91
C VAL A 557 49.98 -83.65 -15.64
N ALA A 558 50.38 -84.90 -15.76
CA ALA A 558 50.41 -85.87 -14.67
C ALA A 558 51.59 -86.85 -14.82
N THR A 559 52.03 -87.42 -13.69
CA THR A 559 53.08 -88.46 -13.67
C THR A 559 52.76 -89.49 -12.60
N ALA A 560 53.16 -90.74 -12.82
CA ALA A 560 53.06 -91.82 -11.83
C ALA A 560 54.39 -91.99 -11.07
N THR A 561 54.33 -92.54 -9.85
CA THR A 561 55.45 -92.48 -8.88
C THR A 561 55.79 -93.82 -8.21
N GLY A 562 55.09 -94.90 -8.55
CA GLY A 562 55.37 -96.21 -7.97
C GLY A 562 56.70 -96.80 -8.41
N SER A 563 57.17 -97.76 -7.62
CA SER A 563 58.40 -98.50 -7.87
C SER A 563 58.29 -99.89 -7.27
N ALA A 564 58.70 -100.92 -8.03
CA ALA A 564 58.77 -102.30 -7.57
C ALA A 564 60.15 -102.89 -7.87
N THR A 565 60.81 -103.50 -6.89
CA THR A 565 62.17 -104.05 -7.05
C THR A 565 62.19 -105.57 -6.88
N ASN A 566 61.42 -106.08 -5.93
CA ASN A 566 61.29 -107.51 -5.63
C ASN A 566 59.91 -108.05 -6.01
N VAL A 567 59.78 -109.37 -6.10
CA VAL A 567 58.49 -110.04 -6.37
C VAL A 567 57.44 -109.64 -5.32
N ALA A 568 57.85 -109.53 -4.05
CA ALA A 568 56.99 -109.08 -2.95
C ALA A 568 56.44 -107.65 -3.11
N ASP A 569 57.10 -106.80 -3.90
CA ASP A 569 56.62 -105.44 -4.18
C ASP A 569 55.49 -105.44 -5.23
N THR A 570 55.24 -106.57 -5.89
CA THR A 570 54.14 -106.74 -6.84
C THR A 570 52.81 -106.70 -6.11
N ALA A 571 52.06 -105.62 -6.35
CA ALA A 571 50.69 -105.48 -5.85
C ALA A 571 49.87 -104.66 -6.85
N GLU A 572 48.59 -105.01 -6.99
CA GLU A 572 47.64 -104.20 -7.77
C GLU A 572 47.63 -102.76 -7.25
N GLY A 573 47.79 -101.80 -8.16
CA GLY A 573 47.79 -100.38 -7.81
C GLY A 573 49.07 -99.87 -7.12
N ASN A 574 50.18 -100.62 -7.16
CA ASN A 574 51.47 -100.17 -6.61
C ASN A 574 52.13 -99.03 -7.43
N ASN A 575 51.51 -98.58 -8.53
CA ASN A 575 51.90 -97.39 -9.30
C ASN A 575 50.88 -96.24 -9.20
N PRO A 576 50.82 -95.51 -8.08
CA PRO A 576 49.90 -94.38 -7.93
C PRO A 576 50.33 -93.17 -8.76
N ILE A 577 49.33 -92.39 -9.20
CA ILE A 577 49.51 -91.06 -9.79
C ILE A 577 50.00 -90.07 -8.72
N ALA A 578 50.98 -89.25 -9.05
CA ALA A 578 51.50 -88.20 -8.17
C ALA A 578 50.38 -87.20 -7.79
N ALA A 579 50.40 -86.75 -6.53
CA ALA A 579 49.57 -85.62 -6.13
C ALA A 579 49.98 -84.34 -6.90
N GLY A 580 49.00 -83.54 -7.30
CA GLY A 580 49.24 -82.30 -8.07
C GLY A 580 49.21 -82.48 -9.59
N TYR A 581 48.53 -83.50 -10.10
CA TYR A 581 48.14 -83.55 -11.51
C TYR A 581 47.32 -82.32 -11.88
N LYS A 582 47.48 -81.85 -13.12
CA LYS A 582 46.78 -80.66 -13.63
C LYS A 582 46.17 -80.93 -14.99
N ILE A 583 45.06 -80.28 -15.27
CA ILE A 583 44.59 -80.04 -16.63
C ILE A 583 44.88 -78.57 -16.93
N MET A 584 45.63 -78.31 -17.99
CA MET A 584 46.09 -76.98 -18.36
C MET A 584 45.43 -76.53 -19.67
N HIS A 585 44.85 -75.33 -19.69
CA HIS A 585 44.43 -74.63 -20.91
C HIS A 585 45.46 -73.53 -21.20
N GLY A 586 46.46 -73.83 -22.02
CA GLY A 586 47.66 -72.99 -22.12
C GLY A 586 48.38 -72.89 -20.76
N ASP A 587 48.56 -71.66 -20.25
CA ASP A 587 49.19 -71.41 -18.94
C ASP A 587 48.20 -71.45 -17.76
N THR A 588 46.90 -71.63 -18.01
CA THR A 588 45.86 -71.60 -16.96
C THR A 588 45.54 -72.99 -16.45
N ASP A 589 45.58 -73.19 -15.14
CA ASP A 589 45.16 -74.42 -14.48
C ASP A 589 43.63 -74.50 -14.46
N VAL A 590 43.07 -75.45 -15.21
CA VAL A 590 41.62 -75.66 -15.39
C VAL A 590 41.17 -76.98 -14.74
N THR A 591 42.00 -77.57 -13.89
CA THR A 591 41.72 -78.86 -13.22
C THR A 591 40.39 -78.85 -12.47
N GLU A 592 40.05 -77.73 -11.82
CA GLU A 592 38.80 -77.58 -11.06
C GLU A 592 37.54 -77.61 -11.95
N ASN A 593 37.70 -77.36 -13.26
CA ASN A 593 36.61 -77.37 -14.21
C ASN A 593 36.10 -78.77 -14.55
N TYR A 594 36.86 -79.80 -14.18
CA TYR A 594 36.52 -81.20 -14.41
C TYR A 594 36.17 -81.94 -13.12
N VAL A 595 35.51 -83.07 -13.29
CA VAL A 595 35.42 -84.13 -12.28
C VAL A 595 36.42 -85.21 -12.70
N ILE A 596 37.47 -85.40 -11.89
CA ILE A 596 38.59 -86.29 -12.23
C ILE A 596 38.63 -87.45 -11.25
N THR A 597 38.68 -88.67 -11.80
CA THR A 597 38.93 -89.91 -11.07
C THR A 597 40.33 -90.42 -11.42
N THR A 598 41.08 -90.87 -10.42
CA THR A 598 42.44 -91.39 -10.60
C THR A 598 42.48 -92.91 -10.39
N GLU A 599 43.12 -93.64 -11.30
CA GLU A 599 43.39 -95.07 -11.18
C GLU A 599 44.89 -95.35 -11.17
N ALA A 600 45.35 -96.17 -10.22
CA ALA A 600 46.74 -96.56 -10.11
C ALA A 600 47.05 -97.73 -11.07
N GLY A 601 48.24 -97.71 -11.67
CA GLY A 601 48.75 -98.82 -12.47
C GLY A 601 49.40 -99.89 -11.58
N THR A 602 49.84 -100.99 -12.21
CA THR A 602 50.44 -102.14 -11.56
C THR A 602 51.81 -102.46 -12.16
N LEU A 603 52.84 -102.47 -11.32
CA LEU A 603 54.21 -102.89 -11.61
C LEU A 603 54.41 -104.32 -11.10
N THR A 604 54.69 -105.24 -12.01
CA THR A 604 54.83 -106.67 -11.74
C THR A 604 56.28 -107.11 -11.85
N ILE A 605 56.80 -107.72 -10.79
CA ILE A 605 58.10 -108.37 -10.77
C ILE A 605 57.89 -109.88 -10.76
N ASN A 606 58.32 -110.56 -11.80
CA ASN A 606 58.22 -112.02 -11.92
C ASN A 606 59.45 -112.71 -11.31
N PRO A 607 59.30 -113.83 -10.57
CA PRO A 607 60.42 -114.58 -10.01
C PRO A 607 61.31 -115.18 -11.10
N VAL A 608 62.60 -115.35 -10.78
CA VAL A 608 63.56 -116.06 -11.63
C VAL A 608 63.42 -117.57 -11.41
N GLU A 609 63.26 -118.33 -12.49
CA GLU A 609 63.22 -119.79 -12.40
C GLU A 609 64.62 -120.40 -12.25
N ILE A 610 64.83 -121.22 -11.22
CA ILE A 610 66.08 -121.96 -10.96
C ILE A 610 65.80 -123.47 -10.96
N GLU A 611 66.61 -124.27 -11.66
CA GLU A 611 66.51 -125.73 -11.62
C GLU A 611 67.79 -126.35 -11.03
N LEU A 612 67.64 -127.19 -10.00
CA LEU A 612 68.72 -127.97 -9.39
C LEU A 612 68.61 -129.42 -9.82
N THR A 613 69.69 -129.97 -10.38
CA THR A 613 69.77 -131.39 -10.79
C THR A 613 70.75 -132.15 -9.90
N ALA A 614 70.31 -133.25 -9.28
CA ALA A 614 71.19 -134.16 -8.56
C ALA A 614 72.10 -134.92 -9.54
N ASP A 615 73.37 -135.09 -9.21
CA ASP A 615 74.33 -135.81 -10.07
C ASP A 615 74.05 -137.33 -10.10
N SER A 616 74.36 -137.98 -11.23
CA SER A 616 74.30 -139.44 -11.38
C SER A 616 75.66 -140.11 -11.09
N ALA A 617 75.66 -141.39 -10.72
CA ALA A 617 76.89 -142.17 -10.54
C ALA A 617 76.70 -143.66 -10.87
N THR A 618 77.79 -144.37 -11.19
CA THR A 618 77.76 -145.80 -11.52
C THR A 618 78.98 -146.53 -10.94
N LYS A 619 78.82 -147.78 -10.46
CA LYS A 619 79.93 -148.66 -10.06
C LYS A 619 79.63 -150.16 -10.26
N GLU A 620 80.66 -151.02 -10.23
CA GLU A 620 80.47 -152.48 -10.19
C GLU A 620 80.12 -152.97 -8.77
N TYR A 621 79.43 -154.11 -8.67
CA TYR A 621 79.01 -154.70 -7.40
C TYR A 621 80.21 -155.17 -6.56
N ASP A 622 80.50 -154.44 -5.50
CA ASP A 622 81.63 -154.66 -4.58
C ASP A 622 81.18 -154.96 -3.13
N GLY A 623 79.88 -155.12 -2.91
CA GLY A 623 79.27 -155.33 -1.60
C GLY A 623 79.02 -154.06 -0.77
N THR A 624 79.32 -152.85 -1.28
CA THR A 624 79.07 -151.56 -0.59
C THR A 624 78.06 -150.68 -1.34
N ALA A 625 77.42 -149.75 -0.63
CA ALA A 625 76.47 -148.79 -1.19
C ALA A 625 77.13 -147.77 -2.14
N LEU A 626 76.51 -147.50 -3.30
CA LEU A 626 76.81 -146.35 -4.14
C LEU A 626 75.96 -145.15 -3.67
N THR A 627 76.61 -144.03 -3.38
CA THR A 627 75.96 -142.75 -3.03
C THR A 627 76.65 -141.61 -3.80
N LYS A 628 75.91 -140.54 -4.15
CA LYS A 628 76.46 -139.36 -4.85
C LYS A 628 75.79 -138.08 -4.35
N ASN A 629 76.38 -137.43 -3.36
CA ASN A 629 75.73 -136.31 -2.67
C ASN A 629 76.07 -134.94 -3.29
N THR A 630 76.06 -134.83 -4.63
CA THR A 630 76.41 -133.59 -5.35
C THR A 630 75.30 -133.19 -6.34
N TYR A 631 75.25 -131.89 -6.68
CA TYR A 631 74.21 -131.29 -7.54
C TYR A 631 74.79 -130.23 -8.47
N LYS A 632 74.00 -129.80 -9.47
CA LYS A 632 74.29 -128.68 -10.38
C LYS A 632 73.05 -127.82 -10.58
N ILE A 633 73.23 -126.51 -10.79
CA ILE A 633 72.17 -125.64 -11.31
C ILE A 633 72.12 -125.84 -12.83
N THR A 634 70.99 -126.29 -13.37
CA THR A 634 70.82 -126.62 -14.79
C THR A 634 69.97 -125.61 -15.56
N LYS A 635 69.20 -124.77 -14.87
CA LYS A 635 68.44 -123.66 -15.45
C LYS A 635 68.48 -122.46 -14.50
N GLY A 636 68.58 -121.27 -15.08
CA GLY A 636 68.59 -119.99 -14.35
C GLY A 636 69.91 -119.69 -13.63
N ALA A 637 69.98 -118.49 -13.07
CA ALA A 637 71.07 -118.03 -12.22
C ALA A 637 70.50 -117.09 -11.15
N PHE A 638 71.10 -117.12 -9.96
CA PHE A 638 70.77 -116.14 -8.93
C PHE A 638 71.33 -114.76 -9.30
N VAL A 639 70.63 -113.71 -8.89
CA VAL A 639 71.02 -112.31 -9.14
C VAL A 639 72.14 -111.92 -8.17
N GLY A 640 73.24 -111.40 -8.69
CA GLY A 640 74.35 -110.91 -7.86
C GLY A 640 74.99 -111.98 -6.96
N GLU A 641 75.09 -111.71 -5.66
CA GLU A 641 75.68 -112.62 -4.66
C GLU A 641 74.66 -113.57 -4.01
N GLU A 642 73.39 -113.49 -4.44
CA GLU A 642 72.32 -114.37 -3.98
C GLU A 642 72.59 -115.84 -4.36
N GLY A 643 71.88 -116.79 -3.75
CA GLY A 643 72.04 -118.20 -4.05
C GLY A 643 71.64 -119.16 -2.95
N LEU A 644 72.16 -120.38 -3.06
CA LEU A 644 71.91 -121.49 -2.14
C LEU A 644 72.98 -121.50 -1.04
N ALA A 645 72.56 -121.67 0.21
CA ALA A 645 73.43 -121.93 1.34
C ALA A 645 73.77 -123.42 1.47
N SER A 646 72.81 -124.31 1.19
CA SER A 646 73.02 -125.76 1.15
C SER A 646 72.00 -126.46 0.25
N VAL A 647 72.35 -127.66 -0.21
CA VAL A 647 71.45 -128.58 -0.93
C VAL A 647 71.69 -129.99 -0.41
N THR A 648 70.60 -130.68 -0.10
CA THR A 648 70.63 -132.06 0.38
C THR A 648 70.25 -132.99 -0.76
N VAL A 649 71.14 -133.93 -1.07
CA VAL A 649 70.95 -134.95 -2.10
C VAL A 649 70.98 -136.32 -1.44
N GLU A 650 69.94 -137.11 -1.66
CA GLU A 650 69.77 -138.45 -1.10
C GLU A 650 69.54 -139.49 -2.18
N GLY A 651 70.28 -140.59 -2.09
CA GLY A 651 70.17 -141.73 -2.99
C GLY A 651 71.15 -142.81 -2.56
N ASN A 652 70.74 -144.07 -2.69
CA ASN A 652 71.57 -145.23 -2.40
C ASN A 652 71.22 -146.38 -3.35
N GLN A 653 72.25 -147.07 -3.86
CA GLN A 653 72.10 -148.35 -4.56
C GLN A 653 73.19 -149.32 -4.10
N THR A 654 72.80 -150.49 -3.58
CA THR A 654 73.77 -151.48 -3.05
C THR A 654 73.83 -152.76 -3.89
N VAL A 655 72.69 -153.22 -4.41
CA VAL A 655 72.60 -154.41 -5.28
C VAL A 655 72.61 -154.01 -6.75
N VAL A 656 72.87 -154.95 -7.65
CA VAL A 656 72.83 -154.68 -9.10
C VAL A 656 71.46 -154.10 -9.50
N GLY A 657 71.45 -152.94 -10.16
CA GLY A 657 70.23 -152.20 -10.52
C GLY A 657 70.43 -150.69 -10.53
N LYS A 658 69.33 -149.94 -10.77
CA LYS A 658 69.28 -148.47 -10.79
C LYS A 658 68.37 -147.93 -9.68
N SER A 659 68.75 -146.83 -9.05
CA SER A 659 67.88 -146.05 -8.15
C SER A 659 67.98 -144.56 -8.43
N ALA A 660 66.98 -143.78 -8.00
CA ALA A 660 67.00 -142.33 -8.14
C ALA A 660 67.97 -141.70 -7.12
N ASN A 661 68.68 -140.66 -7.57
CA ASN A 661 69.40 -139.73 -6.71
C ASN A 661 68.60 -138.43 -6.67
N THR A 662 68.07 -138.06 -5.51
CA THR A 662 67.03 -137.04 -5.43
C THR A 662 67.47 -135.89 -4.56
N ILE A 663 67.20 -134.65 -4.98
CA ILE A 663 67.35 -133.49 -4.10
C ILE A 663 66.14 -133.48 -3.16
N THR A 664 66.37 -133.60 -1.85
CA THR A 664 65.31 -133.64 -0.84
C THR A 664 65.08 -132.30 -0.16
N GLY A 665 66.03 -131.36 -0.29
CA GLY A 665 65.89 -130.02 0.25
C GLY A 665 66.99 -129.07 -0.21
N HIS A 666 66.72 -127.77 -0.08
CA HIS A 666 67.70 -126.71 -0.19
C HIS A 666 67.49 -125.68 0.91
N THR A 667 68.52 -124.90 1.21
CA THR A 667 68.40 -123.67 1.99
C THR A 667 68.99 -122.52 1.18
N LEU A 668 68.33 -121.37 1.22
CA LEU A 668 68.79 -120.14 0.58
C LEU A 668 69.81 -119.42 1.47
N LYS A 669 70.67 -118.59 0.86
CA LYS A 669 71.49 -117.64 1.63
C LYS A 669 70.59 -116.59 2.28
N GLU A 670 71.05 -115.99 3.38
CA GLU A 670 70.31 -114.96 4.12
C GLU A 670 69.94 -113.74 3.25
N ASN A 671 70.75 -113.41 2.25
CA ASN A 671 70.49 -112.31 1.30
C ASN A 671 69.63 -112.71 0.09
N THR A 672 69.08 -113.93 0.05
CA THR A 672 68.30 -114.44 -1.09
C THR A 672 66.84 -114.62 -0.69
N GLU A 673 65.99 -113.71 -1.15
CA GLU A 673 64.56 -113.79 -0.86
C GLU A 673 63.90 -114.89 -1.67
N ALA A 674 63.19 -115.79 -0.97
CA ALA A 674 62.62 -116.98 -1.58
C ALA A 674 61.59 -116.65 -2.67
N GLU A 675 60.79 -115.59 -2.48
CA GLU A 675 59.76 -115.17 -3.43
C GLU A 675 60.34 -114.66 -4.76
N ASN A 676 61.61 -114.23 -4.78
CA ASN A 676 62.29 -113.79 -6.00
C ASN A 676 62.71 -114.95 -6.90
N TYR A 677 62.62 -116.20 -6.44
CA TYR A 677 63.04 -117.38 -7.19
C TYR A 677 62.07 -118.54 -7.08
N THR A 678 61.77 -119.15 -8.22
CA THR A 678 61.05 -120.42 -8.25
C THR A 678 62.06 -121.55 -8.42
N ILE A 679 62.32 -122.33 -7.36
CA ILE A 679 63.30 -123.42 -7.39
C ILE A 679 62.63 -124.77 -7.67
N ALA A 680 63.05 -125.43 -8.75
CA ALA A 680 62.62 -126.77 -9.13
C ALA A 680 63.76 -127.79 -8.99
N TYR A 681 63.43 -129.05 -8.69
CA TYR A 681 64.40 -130.13 -8.58
C TYR A 681 64.26 -131.15 -9.71
N LYS A 682 65.40 -131.72 -10.11
CA LYS A 682 65.50 -132.81 -11.07
C LYS A 682 66.41 -133.92 -10.52
N GLN A 683 65.93 -135.16 -10.59
CA GLN A 683 66.66 -136.30 -10.06
C GLN A 683 67.81 -136.77 -10.99
N GLY A 684 68.90 -137.23 -10.39
CA GLY A 684 69.93 -138.05 -11.01
C GLY A 684 69.64 -139.54 -10.85
N GLU A 685 70.58 -140.39 -11.27
CA GLU A 685 70.45 -141.86 -11.26
C GLU A 685 71.71 -142.52 -10.69
N LEU A 686 71.56 -143.48 -9.79
CA LEU A 686 72.64 -144.32 -9.26
C LEU A 686 72.52 -145.72 -9.85
N GLU A 687 73.60 -146.27 -10.39
CA GLU A 687 73.60 -147.60 -11.02
C GLU A 687 74.71 -148.50 -10.48
N VAL A 688 74.36 -149.74 -10.10
CA VAL A 688 75.33 -150.79 -9.73
C VAL A 688 75.26 -151.94 -10.74
N THR A 689 76.40 -152.39 -11.28
CA THR A 689 76.51 -153.42 -12.34
C THR A 689 77.13 -154.75 -11.83
N LYS A 690 77.00 -155.88 -12.56
CA LYS A 690 77.43 -157.23 -12.11
C LYS A 690 78.96 -157.41 -12.04
N ALA A 691 79.44 -158.19 -11.06
CA ALA A 691 80.86 -158.58 -10.89
C ALA A 691 81.30 -159.70 -11.86
N SER A 692 82.58 -159.72 -12.27
CA SER A 692 83.14 -160.61 -13.31
C SER A 692 84.13 -161.67 -12.76
N VAL A 693 83.68 -162.92 -12.51
CA VAL A 693 84.54 -164.10 -12.20
C VAL A 693 83.96 -165.38 -12.83
N GLU A 694 84.81 -166.23 -13.43
CA GLU A 694 84.49 -167.47 -14.18
C GLU A 694 84.85 -168.75 -13.38
N ILE A 695 84.02 -169.82 -13.38
CA ILE A 695 84.26 -171.11 -12.65
C ILE A 695 84.13 -172.32 -13.62
N THR A 696 85.05 -173.30 -13.56
CA THR A 696 85.10 -174.54 -14.40
C THR A 696 85.11 -175.83 -13.53
N ILE A 697 84.42 -176.92 -13.94
CA ILE A 697 84.43 -178.26 -13.28
C ILE A 697 84.54 -179.40 -14.35
N THR A 698 85.29 -180.48 -14.06
CA THR A 698 85.68 -181.63 -14.95
C THR A 698 85.40 -183.00 -14.26
N ALA A 699 85.03 -184.08 -14.99
CA ALA A 699 84.64 -185.42 -14.46
C ALA A 699 85.70 -186.55 -14.67
N GLY A 700 85.71 -187.62 -13.85
CA GLY A 700 86.70 -188.75 -13.89
C GLY A 700 86.09 -190.16 -13.71
N ASP A 701 86.82 -191.22 -14.08
CA ASP A 701 86.45 -192.60 -14.46
C ASP A 701 86.66 -193.73 -13.41
N GLY A 702 85.96 -194.89 -13.53
CA GLY A 702 86.09 -196.07 -12.63
C GLY A 702 85.61 -197.44 -13.18
N GLU A 703 86.21 -198.55 -12.69
CA GLU A 703 86.17 -199.95 -13.21
C GLU A 703 85.83 -200.98 -12.08
N GLN A 704 85.03 -202.05 -12.34
CA GLN A 704 84.68 -203.11 -11.35
C GLN A 704 84.42 -204.50 -11.99
N THR A 705 84.79 -205.59 -11.29
CA THR A 705 84.43 -207.01 -11.58
C THR A 705 82.99 -207.42 -11.17
N TYR A 706 82.33 -208.21 -12.01
CA TYR A 706 80.90 -208.57 -12.04
C TYR A 706 80.29 -209.17 -10.75
N ASN A 707 79.23 -208.56 -10.22
CA ASN A 707 78.53 -208.99 -8.99
C ASN A 707 76.98 -208.94 -9.03
N GLY A 708 76.38 -208.61 -10.18
CA GLY A 708 74.92 -208.50 -10.32
C GLY A 708 74.31 -207.09 -10.18
N ASN A 709 75.11 -206.03 -10.03
CA ASN A 709 74.66 -204.62 -10.08
C ASN A 709 75.29 -203.84 -11.25
N ALA A 710 74.65 -202.73 -11.66
CA ALA A 710 75.18 -201.78 -12.66
C ALA A 710 76.34 -200.94 -12.08
N LEU A 711 77.35 -200.66 -12.92
CA LEU A 711 78.46 -199.73 -12.61
C LEU A 711 77.95 -198.29 -12.75
N THR A 712 77.94 -197.52 -11.66
CA THR A 712 77.59 -196.09 -11.68
C THR A 712 78.83 -195.24 -11.42
N ASN A 713 79.10 -194.30 -12.31
CA ASN A 713 80.00 -193.17 -12.08
C ASN A 713 79.14 -191.91 -11.91
N THR A 714 79.03 -191.41 -10.69
CA THR A 714 78.31 -190.18 -10.36
C THR A 714 79.25 -189.24 -9.65
N GLU A 715 79.79 -188.28 -10.39
CA GLU A 715 80.04 -186.90 -9.95
C GLU A 715 80.05 -185.95 -11.16
#